data_AF-A0A5C7FJJ8-F1
#
_entry.id   AF-A0A5C7FJJ8-F1
#
_cell.length_a   1.000
_cell.length_b   1.000
_cell.length_c   1.000
_cell.angle_alpha   90.00
_cell.angle_beta   90.00
_cell.angle_gamma   90.00
#
_symmetry.space_group_name_H-M   'P 1'
#
loop_
_entity.id
_entity.type
_entity.pdbx_description
1 polymer ?
#
loop_
_entity_poly.entity_id
_entity_poly.type
_entity_poly.pdbx_seq_one_letter_code
_entity_poly.pdbx_strand_id
1 'polypeptide(L)'
;MAVPPITRFKKILVANRGEIAIRILRAASELKIKTVAIYTYEDRYSLHRYKADESYQIGPDDEPLRPYIDIPAIIKLAKEKNVDAIHPGYGFLSENVDFARACLEAGIEFVGPAPHSMDQLGDKVAAKNLARRVGVPLIQDSDKDISDPEVAASEAARIGYPVIIKAASGGGGRGMRVVRNEKDLRVEVVDAASEAKKAFGDGTIFLEKFIENPRHIEVQLLGDRHGNLVHLFERDCSVQRRFQKVVEVAPAPNLSKAVKQKLYDYALMLGREVGYYCAGTVEFLVDQDDSIYFIEVNPRIQVEHTITEEITGIDLVRTQFLVTMGYPLRHETIFIREQSDVVANGFAVQCRVTTEDPENDFKPDYGTLIAYRSASGMGIRLDAGSAFPGAVISPYFDSLLVKVTSSGRTLEGASDRLHRALREFRVRGVKTNVGFLLNLLENDDFKKGKATVRFIPDHPELMAPKGFRDRGTRLLSYLAETIVNGNPDVKNYDPERSFLKPQVPAFDKFGELPKGSRNRLQELGRDGFVDWLKNEKKIQYTDTTFRDGHQSLLATRMRLVDMLNVGRSYAMNQPHDLFSMEVWGGATFDVAMRFLHADPWRRLRKLRTAMPNTIFQMLLRGSNAVGYKAYPDNLIVKFIEEAARGFDIHDEEGNITGETGGIDLFRIFDSLNWVKNMEVSINTVRNNTNSLAEACICYSGDILDTKKTKFTVDYYTKLAKQLEDAGAHILCIKDMAGLLKPLAATELIQALKESVDLPIHLHTHDTSGIQSATYLRAIEAGVDVVDVAINPLSGLTSQPGYNSIAAMMQGHERENPVNLPLLNQYADYWETVRSYYYPFETELRAGTATIYDTEIPGGQYSNLRPQARGLGLEDQFPTIRKNYSAANDLFGNLIKVTPSSKVVGDMAMFMTSNNLTPEDVVRRGAKLDFPDSVKNLMRGDLGQIEGGFNTDVQKLVLKDEQPYTDRPNAHLDPIDWDEARKEYTEQFGTPPADDKQLLSYLLYPKVYADYFTHEEAYGQVANLPSHAFFYGLKPNEEVLVRLSAGKTITIKYLNMTESDAQGNRLVFFSLNGQTRSITVQDRNSGKEIVRNVKAAGAGQVGSPLMGNLSKVLVKVGDQVKSGDPLFVIEAMKMESTITSPVDGEVQSIALKEKTLVETDDLVVTVG
;
A
#
# COMPACT_ATOMS: atom_id res chain seq x y z
N MET A 1 11.76 55.95 -34.62
CA MET A 1 12.73 56.23 -33.53
C MET A 1 14.10 55.77 -33.99
N ALA A 2 15.19 56.41 -33.54
CA ALA A 2 16.54 55.93 -33.82
C ALA A 2 16.75 54.55 -33.18
N VAL A 3 17.34 53.61 -33.90
CA VAL A 3 17.64 52.26 -33.41
C VAL A 3 18.65 52.37 -32.25
N PRO A 4 18.35 51.88 -31.04
CA PRO A 4 19.28 51.95 -29.92
C PRO A 4 20.54 51.11 -30.21
N PRO A 5 21.73 51.59 -29.80
CA PRO A 5 22.97 50.86 -30.02
C PRO A 5 22.98 49.53 -29.25
N ILE A 6 23.61 48.50 -29.83
CA ILE A 6 23.75 47.19 -29.18
C ILE A 6 24.52 47.35 -27.87
N THR A 7 23.87 47.01 -26.75
CA THR A 7 24.45 47.13 -25.40
C THR A 7 24.41 45.79 -24.71
N ARG A 8 25.58 45.20 -24.47
CA ARG A 8 25.68 43.88 -23.83
C ARG A 8 25.49 44.00 -22.32
N PHE A 9 24.56 43.24 -21.76
CA PHE A 9 24.40 43.12 -20.31
C PHE A 9 25.60 42.41 -19.69
N LYS A 10 26.07 42.94 -18.56
CA LYS A 10 27.09 42.33 -17.70
C LYS A 10 26.44 41.60 -16.54
N LYS A 11 25.32 42.09 -16.02
CA LYS A 11 24.58 41.50 -14.90
C LYS A 11 23.07 41.63 -15.06
N ILE A 12 22.33 40.55 -14.82
CA ILE A 12 20.86 40.55 -14.81
C ILE A 12 20.30 40.06 -13.48
N LEU A 13 19.11 40.52 -13.14
CA LEU A 13 18.32 40.02 -12.00
C LEU A 13 17.06 39.32 -12.52
N VAL A 14 16.74 38.17 -11.94
CA VAL A 14 15.49 37.48 -12.24
C VAL A 14 14.46 37.78 -11.15
N ALA A 15 13.42 38.52 -11.50
CA ALA A 15 12.36 38.91 -10.57
C ALA A 15 11.29 37.81 -10.47
N ASN A 16 11.72 36.59 -10.14
CA ASN A 16 10.87 35.40 -10.08
C ASN A 16 11.52 34.29 -9.24
N ARG A 17 10.87 33.12 -9.15
CA ARG A 17 11.32 31.94 -8.40
C ARG A 17 11.18 30.65 -9.22
N GLY A 18 11.53 29.52 -8.60
CA GLY A 18 11.22 28.19 -9.11
C GLY A 18 11.87 27.86 -10.46
N GLU A 19 11.15 27.12 -11.30
CA GLU A 19 11.69 26.60 -12.56
C GLU A 19 12.07 27.72 -13.55
N ILE A 20 11.22 28.73 -13.69
CA ILE A 20 11.43 29.80 -14.67
C ILE A 20 12.64 30.66 -14.31
N ALA A 21 12.88 30.88 -13.01
CA ALA A 21 14.10 31.51 -12.58
C ALA A 21 15.32 30.70 -13.02
N ILE A 22 15.33 29.38 -12.78
CA ILE A 22 16.43 28.51 -13.24
C ILE A 22 16.59 28.54 -14.76
N ARG A 23 15.49 28.53 -15.53
CA ARG A 23 15.50 28.59 -17.00
C ARG A 23 16.15 29.88 -17.52
N ILE A 24 15.84 31.02 -16.90
CA ILE A 24 16.41 32.34 -17.23
C ILE A 24 17.90 32.41 -16.85
N LEU A 25 18.23 31.92 -15.65
CA LEU A 25 19.62 31.86 -15.18
C LEU A 25 20.49 31.05 -16.14
N ARG A 26 20.02 29.90 -16.63
CA ARG A 26 20.70 29.09 -17.65
C ARG A 26 20.99 29.87 -18.92
N ALA A 27 19.98 30.52 -19.51
CA ALA A 27 20.14 31.31 -20.73
C ALA A 27 21.13 32.48 -20.54
N ALA A 28 21.06 33.17 -19.40
CA ALA A 28 21.98 34.26 -19.06
C ALA A 28 23.43 33.75 -18.90
N SER A 29 23.63 32.62 -18.21
CA SER A 29 24.95 32.01 -18.04
C SER A 29 25.56 31.56 -19.37
N GLU A 30 24.77 30.99 -20.29
CA GLU A 30 25.23 30.63 -21.64
C GLU A 30 25.66 31.85 -22.48
N LEU A 31 25.06 33.01 -22.22
CA LEU A 31 25.46 34.31 -22.78
C LEU A 31 26.63 34.97 -22.03
N LYS A 32 27.13 34.31 -20.96
CA LYS A 32 28.20 34.78 -20.07
C LYS A 32 27.84 36.08 -19.34
N ILE A 33 26.58 36.21 -18.96
CA ILE A 33 26.04 37.33 -18.17
C ILE A 33 25.99 36.90 -16.70
N LYS A 34 26.44 37.76 -15.77
CA LYS A 34 26.31 37.48 -14.34
C LYS A 34 24.85 37.52 -13.91
N THR A 35 24.49 36.70 -12.95
CA THR A 35 23.09 36.46 -12.59
C THR A 35 22.80 36.74 -11.13
N VAL A 36 21.64 37.35 -10.87
CA VAL A 36 21.13 37.65 -9.53
C VAL A 36 19.75 37.01 -9.35
N ALA A 37 19.57 36.26 -8.26
CA ALA A 37 18.27 35.74 -7.82
C ALA A 37 17.76 36.47 -6.57
N ILE A 38 16.43 36.54 -6.42
CA ILE A 38 15.75 37.02 -5.22
C ILE A 38 14.98 35.87 -4.55
N TYR A 39 14.95 35.82 -3.22
CA TYR A 39 14.21 34.79 -2.49
C TYR A 39 13.54 35.34 -1.22
N THR A 40 12.44 34.72 -0.78
CA THR A 40 11.83 34.99 0.54
C THR A 40 12.32 33.99 1.59
N TYR A 41 12.05 34.24 2.87
CA TYR A 41 12.53 33.38 3.96
C TYR A 41 12.07 31.91 3.80
N GLU A 42 10.84 31.70 3.35
CA GLU A 42 10.23 30.40 3.09
C GLU A 42 10.87 29.70 1.89
N ASP A 43 11.40 30.47 0.93
CA ASP A 43 12.05 29.98 -0.28
C ASP A 43 13.59 29.85 -0.12
N ARG A 44 14.12 29.97 1.11
CA ARG A 44 15.57 29.91 1.39
C ARG A 44 16.27 28.62 0.92
N TYR A 45 15.53 27.53 0.73
CA TYR A 45 16.05 26.26 0.22
C TYR A 45 15.68 25.99 -1.25
N SER A 46 15.00 26.94 -1.91
CA SER A 46 14.56 26.82 -3.29
C SER A 46 15.77 26.72 -4.24
N LEU A 47 15.74 25.81 -5.21
CA LEU A 47 16.91 25.49 -6.03
C LEU A 47 17.40 26.70 -6.84
N HIS A 48 16.50 27.58 -7.28
CA HIS A 48 16.84 28.75 -8.09
C HIS A 48 17.85 29.68 -7.41
N ARG A 49 17.79 29.78 -6.08
CA ARG A 49 18.73 30.57 -5.26
C ARG A 49 20.17 30.14 -5.52
N TYR A 50 20.42 28.83 -5.58
CA TYR A 50 21.76 28.24 -5.75
C TYR A 50 22.21 28.16 -7.22
N LYS A 51 21.38 28.60 -8.17
CA LYS A 51 21.70 28.60 -9.61
C LYS A 51 22.14 29.96 -10.13
N ALA A 52 22.03 31.02 -9.32
CA ALA A 52 22.53 32.35 -9.65
C ALA A 52 23.95 32.56 -9.10
N ASP A 53 24.69 33.50 -9.69
CA ASP A 53 26.01 33.93 -9.19
C ASP A 53 25.91 34.67 -7.85
N GLU A 54 24.83 35.45 -7.68
CA GLU A 54 24.49 36.19 -6.46
C GLU A 54 23.01 35.94 -6.10
N SER A 55 22.68 35.86 -4.81
CA SER A 55 21.29 35.70 -4.37
C SER A 55 21.01 36.54 -3.12
N TYR A 56 19.86 37.21 -3.05
CA TYR A 56 19.50 38.10 -1.94
C TYR A 56 18.11 37.81 -1.42
N GLN A 57 17.96 37.78 -0.09
CA GLN A 57 16.63 37.73 0.53
C GLN A 57 15.94 39.07 0.32
N ILE A 58 14.63 39.03 0.04
CA ILE A 58 13.76 40.20 -0.03
C ILE A 58 12.60 40.04 0.95
N GLY A 59 12.23 41.14 1.62
CA GLY A 59 11.18 41.17 2.63
C GLY A 59 11.55 40.57 4.00
N PRO A 60 10.66 40.71 4.99
CA PRO A 60 10.81 40.14 6.33
C PRO A 60 10.56 38.63 6.35
N ASP A 61 10.89 37.97 7.46
CA ASP A 61 10.82 36.51 7.62
C ASP A 61 9.38 35.96 7.76
N ASP A 62 8.37 36.82 7.85
CA ASP A 62 6.95 36.49 8.05
C ASP A 62 6.06 36.75 6.82
N GLU A 63 6.63 37.20 5.70
CA GLU A 63 5.90 37.45 4.46
C GLU A 63 6.38 36.53 3.31
N PRO A 64 5.68 35.40 3.03
CA PRO A 64 6.19 34.39 2.09
C PRO A 64 6.19 34.80 0.62
N LEU A 65 5.28 35.69 0.22
CA LEU A 65 4.96 35.95 -1.18
C LEU A 65 4.88 37.44 -1.55
N ARG A 66 4.46 38.32 -0.63
CA ARG A 66 4.38 39.76 -0.88
C ARG A 66 5.71 40.35 -1.36
N PRO A 67 6.88 39.92 -0.86
CA PRO A 67 8.14 40.50 -1.32
C PRO A 67 8.39 40.30 -2.82
N TYR A 68 7.95 39.18 -3.42
CA TYR A 68 8.10 38.94 -4.87
C TYR A 68 7.29 39.92 -5.76
N ILE A 69 6.34 40.66 -5.19
CA ILE A 69 5.57 41.70 -5.89
C ILE A 69 5.90 43.12 -5.40
N ASP A 70 6.93 43.28 -4.58
CA ASP A 70 7.38 44.59 -4.06
C ASP A 70 8.31 45.29 -5.07
N ILE A 71 7.70 46.09 -5.94
CA ILE A 71 8.40 46.86 -6.99
C ILE A 71 9.51 47.75 -6.38
N PRO A 72 9.25 48.63 -5.39
CA PRO A 72 10.30 49.45 -4.78
C PRO A 72 11.49 48.66 -4.24
N ALA A 73 11.24 47.55 -3.54
CA ALA A 73 12.31 46.73 -2.96
C ALA A 73 13.19 46.09 -4.05
N ILE A 74 12.57 45.54 -5.10
CA ILE A 74 13.28 44.89 -6.20
C ILE A 74 14.14 45.91 -6.97
N ILE A 75 13.58 47.09 -7.28
CA ILE A 75 14.32 48.16 -7.99
C ILE A 75 15.48 48.69 -7.14
N LYS A 76 15.27 48.88 -5.84
CA LYS A 76 16.32 49.32 -4.91
C LYS A 76 17.48 48.31 -4.89
N LEU A 77 17.17 47.02 -4.73
CA LEU A 77 18.16 45.95 -4.74
C LEU A 77 18.93 45.92 -6.08
N ALA A 78 18.22 46.01 -7.21
CA ALA A 78 18.83 45.97 -8.53
C ALA A 78 19.82 47.13 -8.73
N LYS A 79 19.48 48.34 -8.27
CA LYS A 79 20.39 49.50 -8.23
C LYS A 79 21.61 49.25 -7.34
N GLU A 80 21.41 48.78 -6.12
CA GLU A 80 22.51 48.50 -5.17
C GLU A 80 23.50 47.46 -5.70
N LYS A 81 23.03 46.53 -6.54
CA LYS A 81 23.86 45.45 -7.11
C LYS A 81 24.37 45.71 -8.52
N ASN A 82 24.13 46.92 -9.06
CA ASN A 82 24.51 47.33 -10.41
C ASN A 82 24.02 46.34 -11.47
N VAL A 83 22.72 46.04 -11.45
CA VAL A 83 22.05 45.19 -12.44
C VAL A 83 21.74 46.00 -13.69
N ASP A 84 22.06 45.47 -14.87
CA ASP A 84 21.81 46.14 -16.15
C ASP A 84 20.39 45.88 -16.67
N ALA A 85 19.84 44.68 -16.43
CA ALA A 85 18.48 44.32 -16.85
C ALA A 85 17.77 43.39 -15.86
N ILE A 86 16.45 43.51 -15.79
CA ILE A 86 15.58 42.60 -15.01
C ILE A 86 14.76 41.75 -15.96
N HIS A 87 14.79 40.43 -15.78
CA HIS A 87 13.88 39.52 -16.45
C HIS A 87 12.78 39.06 -15.48
N PRO A 88 11.50 39.30 -15.78
CA PRO A 88 10.42 39.04 -14.82
C PRO A 88 9.87 37.60 -14.86
N GLY A 89 10.36 36.74 -15.76
CA GLY A 89 9.77 35.42 -16.02
C GLY A 89 8.29 35.51 -16.41
N TYR A 90 7.45 34.69 -15.76
CA TYR A 90 6.00 34.69 -15.89
C TYR A 90 5.32 34.72 -14.52
N GLY A 91 4.05 35.16 -14.45
CA GLY A 91 3.41 35.45 -13.17
C GLY A 91 4.09 36.61 -12.41
N PHE A 92 3.74 36.81 -11.14
CA PHE A 92 4.24 37.94 -10.33
C PHE A 92 4.13 39.29 -11.07
N LEU A 93 5.26 39.94 -11.35
CA LEU A 93 5.32 41.29 -11.95
C LEU A 93 5.52 41.27 -13.48
N SER A 94 5.46 40.10 -14.12
CA SER A 94 5.78 39.96 -15.57
C SER A 94 4.82 40.67 -16.52
N GLU A 95 3.59 40.92 -16.12
CA GLU A 95 2.60 41.69 -16.88
C GLU A 95 2.33 43.07 -16.25
N ASN A 96 3.06 43.42 -15.19
CA ASN A 96 2.85 44.67 -14.48
C ASN A 96 3.57 45.82 -15.21
N VAL A 97 2.79 46.70 -15.84
CA VAL A 97 3.34 47.82 -16.63
C VAL A 97 4.11 48.80 -15.76
N ASP A 98 3.66 49.04 -14.52
CA ASP A 98 4.34 49.95 -13.60
C ASP A 98 5.71 49.43 -13.19
N PHE A 99 5.89 48.11 -13.10
CA PHE A 99 7.19 47.50 -12.88
C PHE A 99 8.13 47.72 -14.07
N ALA A 100 7.63 47.54 -15.30
CA ALA A 100 8.40 47.79 -16.51
C ALA A 100 8.82 49.28 -16.61
N ARG A 101 7.91 50.22 -16.29
CA ARG A 101 8.22 51.66 -16.21
C ARG A 101 9.27 51.95 -15.12
N ALA A 102 9.09 51.39 -13.92
CA ALA A 102 10.02 51.58 -12.81
C ALA A 102 11.43 51.05 -13.11
N CYS A 103 11.56 49.97 -13.87
CA CYS A 103 12.86 49.49 -14.37
C CYS A 103 13.52 50.55 -15.27
N LEU A 104 12.80 51.05 -16.27
CA LEU A 104 13.35 52.01 -17.24
C LEU A 104 13.69 53.36 -16.58
N GLU A 105 12.83 53.86 -15.68
CA GLU A 105 13.09 55.07 -14.87
C GLU A 105 14.31 54.90 -13.94
N ALA A 106 14.59 53.67 -13.52
CA ALA A 106 15.77 53.31 -12.74
C ALA A 106 17.05 53.15 -13.58
N GLY A 107 16.98 53.25 -14.91
CA GLY A 107 18.10 52.99 -15.82
C GLY A 107 18.42 51.51 -16.00
N ILE A 108 17.44 50.63 -15.74
CA ILE A 108 17.56 49.17 -15.82
C ILE A 108 16.68 48.69 -16.97
N GLU A 109 17.22 47.90 -17.90
CA GLU A 109 16.43 47.35 -19.01
C GLU A 109 15.40 46.33 -18.50
N PHE A 110 14.18 46.41 -19.03
CA PHE A 110 13.14 45.41 -18.77
C PHE A 110 13.15 44.37 -19.89
N VAL A 111 13.43 43.11 -19.58
CA VAL A 111 13.47 42.02 -20.57
C VAL A 111 12.04 41.55 -20.86
N GLY A 112 11.37 42.34 -21.69
CA GLY A 112 9.97 42.18 -22.10
C GLY A 112 9.58 43.25 -23.12
N PRO A 113 8.30 43.30 -23.54
CA PRO A 113 7.80 44.33 -24.45
C PRO A 113 7.90 45.74 -23.86
N ALA A 114 7.76 46.77 -24.68
CA ALA A 114 7.73 48.14 -24.18
C ALA A 114 6.47 48.40 -23.31
N PRO A 115 6.55 49.27 -22.29
CA PRO A 115 5.39 49.62 -21.46
C PRO A 115 4.16 50.05 -22.25
N HIS A 116 4.34 50.84 -23.33
CA HIS A 116 3.21 51.28 -24.17
C HIS A 116 2.53 50.13 -24.94
N SER A 117 3.29 49.09 -25.30
CA SER A 117 2.73 47.88 -25.91
C SER A 117 2.00 47.05 -24.85
N MET A 118 2.56 46.97 -23.64
CA MET A 118 1.91 46.29 -22.50
C MET A 118 0.62 46.99 -22.08
N ASP A 119 0.54 48.33 -22.06
CA ASP A 119 -0.71 49.06 -21.77
C ASP A 119 -1.85 48.71 -22.73
N GLN A 120 -1.53 48.58 -24.03
CA GLN A 120 -2.53 48.30 -25.06
C GLN A 120 -2.96 46.84 -25.13
N LEU A 121 -2.17 45.93 -24.55
CA LEU A 121 -2.37 44.49 -24.65
C LEU A 121 -2.71 43.81 -23.32
N GLY A 122 -2.25 44.35 -22.20
CA GLY A 122 -2.41 43.80 -20.86
C GLY A 122 -3.77 44.09 -20.23
N ASP A 123 -4.44 45.17 -20.64
CA ASP A 123 -5.84 45.43 -20.31
C ASP A 123 -6.76 44.75 -21.33
N LYS A 124 -7.68 43.90 -20.86
CA LYS A 124 -8.57 43.11 -21.73
C LYS A 124 -9.48 43.98 -22.60
N VAL A 125 -9.92 45.14 -22.10
CA VAL A 125 -10.76 46.07 -22.87
C VAL A 125 -9.93 46.78 -23.94
N ALA A 126 -8.72 47.22 -23.60
CA ALA A 126 -7.79 47.82 -24.55
C ALA A 126 -7.39 46.84 -25.66
N ALA A 127 -7.08 45.59 -25.31
CA ALA A 127 -6.72 44.54 -26.24
C ALA A 127 -7.88 44.17 -27.20
N LYS A 128 -9.12 44.11 -26.69
CA LYS A 128 -10.31 43.92 -27.53
C LYS A 128 -10.55 45.10 -28.47
N ASN A 129 -10.41 46.33 -27.99
CA ASN A 129 -10.55 47.52 -28.84
C ASN A 129 -9.49 47.53 -29.95
N LEU A 130 -8.26 47.13 -29.63
CA LEU A 130 -7.19 46.93 -30.61
C LEU A 130 -7.60 45.88 -31.65
N ALA A 131 -8.07 44.70 -31.22
CA ALA A 131 -8.53 43.63 -32.10
C ALA A 131 -9.66 44.08 -33.04
N ARG A 132 -10.65 44.84 -32.54
CA ARG A 132 -11.71 45.45 -33.39
C ARG A 132 -11.12 46.37 -34.46
N ARG A 133 -10.17 47.24 -34.08
CA ARG A 133 -9.53 48.20 -35.01
C ARG A 133 -8.77 47.50 -36.14
N VAL A 134 -8.04 46.43 -35.83
CA VAL A 134 -7.25 45.68 -36.83
C VAL A 134 -8.05 44.59 -37.53
N GLY A 135 -9.34 44.42 -37.22
CA GLY A 135 -10.21 43.43 -37.87
C GLY A 135 -9.94 41.98 -37.45
N VAL A 136 -9.38 41.75 -36.26
CA VAL A 136 -9.24 40.41 -35.69
C VAL A 136 -10.58 40.00 -35.05
N PRO A 137 -11.14 38.81 -35.39
CA PRO A 137 -12.45 38.41 -34.88
C PRO A 137 -12.48 38.24 -33.36
N LEU A 138 -13.58 38.66 -32.74
CA LEU A 138 -13.80 38.65 -31.29
C LEU A 138 -15.02 37.82 -30.92
N ILE A 139 -15.02 37.30 -29.69
CA ILE A 139 -16.22 36.76 -29.07
C ILE A 139 -17.22 37.90 -28.90
N GLN A 140 -18.48 37.67 -29.30
CA GLN A 140 -19.53 38.66 -29.12
C GLN A 140 -19.74 38.93 -27.62
N ASP A 141 -19.58 40.19 -27.20
CA ASP A 141 -19.72 40.64 -25.81
C ASP A 141 -20.85 41.65 -25.62
N SER A 142 -21.22 41.91 -24.36
CA SER A 142 -22.23 42.89 -23.99
C SER A 142 -21.74 44.31 -24.28
N ASP A 143 -22.59 45.12 -24.93
CA ASP A 143 -22.28 46.51 -25.28
C ASP A 143 -22.62 47.49 -24.14
N LYS A 144 -23.36 47.00 -23.14
CA LYS A 144 -23.89 47.78 -22.01
C LYS A 144 -23.39 47.21 -20.68
N ASP A 145 -23.41 48.06 -19.65
CA ASP A 145 -23.22 47.63 -18.26
C ASP A 145 -24.35 46.68 -17.86
N ILE A 146 -23.98 45.45 -17.50
CA ILE A 146 -24.91 44.36 -17.17
C ILE A 146 -25.19 44.25 -15.66
N SER A 147 -24.78 45.24 -14.86
CA SER A 147 -25.01 45.25 -13.40
C SER A 147 -26.50 45.18 -13.03
N ASP A 148 -27.38 45.59 -13.94
CA ASP A 148 -28.83 45.39 -13.85
C ASP A 148 -29.22 44.05 -14.50
N PRO A 149 -29.83 43.10 -13.76
CA PRO A 149 -30.29 41.81 -14.29
C PRO A 149 -31.21 41.92 -15.52
N GLU A 150 -32.01 42.98 -15.67
CA GLU A 150 -32.86 43.18 -16.86
C GLU A 150 -32.05 43.58 -18.09
N VAL A 151 -31.02 44.42 -17.90
CA VAL A 151 -30.08 44.79 -18.97
C VAL A 151 -29.25 43.57 -19.37
N ALA A 152 -28.81 42.77 -18.39
CA ALA A 152 -28.11 41.51 -18.64
C ALA A 152 -28.96 40.54 -19.47
N ALA A 153 -30.25 40.38 -19.15
CA ALA A 153 -31.17 39.53 -19.91
C ALA A 153 -31.34 40.01 -21.37
N SER A 154 -31.50 41.32 -21.58
CA SER A 154 -31.58 41.89 -22.92
C SER A 154 -30.29 41.70 -23.73
N GLU A 155 -29.12 41.90 -23.13
CA GLU A 155 -27.83 41.68 -23.80
C GLU A 155 -27.58 40.19 -24.07
N ALA A 156 -27.95 39.31 -23.14
CA ALA A 156 -27.87 37.86 -23.35
C ALA A 156 -28.78 37.37 -24.47
N ALA A 157 -29.96 37.97 -24.66
CA ALA A 157 -30.84 37.66 -25.80
C ALA A 157 -30.23 38.10 -27.13
N ARG A 158 -29.50 39.23 -27.17
CA ARG A 158 -28.77 39.72 -28.36
C ARG A 158 -27.56 38.84 -28.72
N ILE A 159 -26.82 38.40 -27.71
CA ILE A 159 -25.64 37.52 -27.86
C ILE A 159 -26.07 36.07 -28.15
N GLY A 160 -27.17 35.64 -27.55
CA GLY A 160 -27.72 34.29 -27.58
C GLY A 160 -27.06 33.34 -26.58
N TYR A 161 -27.86 32.53 -25.89
CA TYR A 161 -27.36 31.51 -24.95
C TYR A 161 -26.62 30.34 -25.67
N PRO A 162 -25.74 29.61 -24.97
CA PRO A 162 -25.20 29.93 -23.64
C PRO A 162 -24.29 31.17 -23.66
N VAL A 163 -24.25 31.88 -22.55
CA VAL A 163 -23.37 33.04 -22.30
C VAL A 163 -22.49 32.77 -21.09
N ILE A 164 -21.37 33.48 -20.97
CA ILE A 164 -20.49 33.43 -19.82
C ILE A 164 -20.39 34.81 -19.19
N ILE A 165 -20.63 34.89 -17.89
CA ILE A 165 -20.38 36.08 -17.08
C ILE A 165 -18.90 36.10 -16.73
N LYS A 166 -18.23 37.23 -16.93
CA LYS A 166 -16.81 37.42 -16.57
C LYS A 166 -16.63 38.73 -15.79
N ALA A 167 -15.82 38.71 -14.74
CA ALA A 167 -15.36 39.93 -14.07
C ALA A 167 -14.29 40.65 -14.91
N ALA A 168 -14.36 41.99 -15.00
CA ALA A 168 -13.40 42.81 -15.75
C ALA A 168 -11.98 42.70 -15.18
N SER A 169 -11.88 42.70 -13.85
CA SER A 169 -10.64 42.57 -13.09
C SER A 169 -10.26 41.10 -12.77
N GLY A 170 -10.94 40.12 -13.38
CA GLY A 170 -10.76 38.68 -13.11
C GLY A 170 -9.63 38.04 -13.93
N GLY A 171 -8.79 37.23 -13.26
CA GLY A 171 -7.68 36.46 -13.85
C GLY A 171 -7.62 35.01 -13.32
N GLY A 172 -7.02 34.10 -14.11
CA GLY A 172 -6.77 32.71 -13.68
C GLY A 172 -8.00 31.80 -13.53
N GLY A 173 -9.11 32.11 -14.21
CA GLY A 173 -10.35 31.31 -14.20
C GLY A 173 -11.29 31.58 -13.02
N ARG A 174 -10.99 32.55 -12.15
CA ARG A 174 -11.87 33.01 -11.06
C ARG A 174 -12.80 34.13 -11.51
N GLY A 175 -14.04 34.13 -11.02
CA GLY A 175 -15.05 35.13 -11.39
C GLY A 175 -15.66 34.91 -12.79
N MET A 176 -15.78 33.64 -13.21
CA MET A 176 -16.38 33.24 -14.48
C MET A 176 -17.52 32.25 -14.27
N ARG A 177 -18.71 32.49 -14.84
CA ARG A 177 -19.87 31.60 -14.68
C ARG A 177 -20.61 31.39 -16.00
N VAL A 178 -20.83 30.14 -16.38
CA VAL A 178 -21.57 29.79 -17.60
C VAL A 178 -23.05 29.77 -17.29
N VAL A 179 -23.82 30.52 -18.06
CA VAL A 179 -25.26 30.66 -17.92
C VAL A 179 -25.95 30.19 -19.19
N ARG A 180 -26.87 29.24 -19.04
CA ARG A 180 -27.52 28.55 -20.15
C ARG A 180 -28.95 29.04 -20.43
N ASN A 181 -29.56 29.76 -19.50
CA ASN A 181 -30.91 30.28 -19.63
C ASN A 181 -31.08 31.60 -18.88
N GLU A 182 -32.17 32.31 -19.15
CA GLU A 182 -32.46 33.62 -18.57
C GLU A 182 -32.73 33.60 -17.07
N LYS A 183 -33.37 32.53 -16.56
CA LYS A 183 -33.70 32.42 -15.14
C LYS A 183 -32.43 32.40 -14.29
N ASP A 184 -31.46 31.58 -14.68
CA ASP A 184 -30.18 31.47 -13.98
C ASP A 184 -29.37 32.75 -14.14
N LEU A 185 -29.43 33.41 -15.30
CA LEU A 185 -28.72 34.67 -15.55
C LEU A 185 -29.04 35.74 -14.50
N ARG A 186 -30.33 35.89 -14.17
CA ARG A 186 -30.81 36.92 -13.25
C ARG A 186 -30.27 36.73 -11.83
N VAL A 187 -30.01 35.48 -11.43
CA VAL A 187 -29.42 35.13 -10.14
C VAL A 187 -27.90 35.31 -10.20
N GLU A 188 -27.27 34.72 -11.21
CA GLU A 188 -25.82 34.63 -11.33
C GLU A 188 -25.14 36.00 -11.56
N VAL A 189 -25.82 36.96 -12.19
CA VAL A 189 -25.32 38.33 -12.38
C VAL A 189 -25.15 39.06 -11.04
N VAL A 190 -26.10 38.90 -10.12
CA VAL A 190 -26.06 39.53 -8.78
C VAL A 190 -24.93 38.91 -7.95
N ASP A 191 -24.84 37.59 -7.98
CA ASP A 191 -23.82 36.84 -7.24
C ASP A 191 -22.41 37.12 -7.79
N ALA A 192 -22.24 37.11 -9.11
CA ALA A 192 -20.95 37.37 -9.75
C ALA A 192 -20.45 38.81 -9.50
N ALA A 193 -21.32 39.81 -9.53
CA ALA A 193 -20.94 41.20 -9.22
C ALA A 193 -20.54 41.37 -7.74
N SER A 194 -21.27 40.72 -6.82
CA SER A 194 -20.98 40.73 -5.39
C SER A 194 -19.66 40.03 -5.06
N GLU A 195 -19.42 38.87 -5.69
CA GLU A 195 -18.17 38.12 -5.59
C GLU A 195 -16.99 38.92 -6.15
N ALA A 196 -17.13 39.51 -7.35
CA ALA A 196 -16.08 40.32 -7.97
C ALA A 196 -15.70 41.52 -7.10
N LYS A 197 -16.70 42.22 -6.54
CA LYS A 197 -16.47 43.35 -5.63
C LYS A 197 -15.75 42.94 -4.34
N LYS A 198 -16.10 41.78 -3.76
CA LYS A 198 -15.45 41.26 -2.55
C LYS A 198 -14.02 40.77 -2.83
N ALA A 199 -13.81 40.12 -3.97
CA ALA A 199 -12.54 39.47 -4.31
C ALA A 199 -11.52 40.41 -4.93
N PHE A 200 -11.94 41.37 -5.76
CA PHE A 200 -11.06 42.22 -6.57
C PHE A 200 -11.22 43.72 -6.30
N GLY A 201 -12.14 44.12 -5.40
CA GLY A 201 -12.43 45.52 -5.11
C GLY A 201 -13.24 46.25 -6.20
N ASP A 202 -13.49 45.58 -7.32
CA ASP A 202 -14.21 46.08 -8.49
C ASP A 202 -15.31 45.06 -8.88
N GLY A 203 -16.57 45.52 -8.86
CA GLY A 203 -17.74 44.70 -9.16
C GLY A 203 -18.10 44.63 -10.65
N THR A 204 -17.29 45.23 -11.52
CA THR A 204 -17.58 45.32 -12.96
C THR A 204 -17.56 43.92 -13.60
N ILE A 205 -18.68 43.54 -14.22
CA ILE A 205 -18.88 42.28 -14.94
C ILE A 205 -19.37 42.53 -16.36
N PHE A 206 -19.13 41.61 -17.28
CA PHE A 206 -19.62 41.64 -18.66
C PHE A 206 -20.05 40.25 -19.14
N LEU A 207 -20.89 40.20 -20.18
CA LEU A 207 -21.30 38.95 -20.83
C LEU A 207 -20.48 38.72 -22.09
N GLU A 208 -20.15 37.47 -22.33
CA GLU A 208 -19.62 37.00 -23.60
C GLU A 208 -20.40 35.79 -24.09
N LYS A 209 -20.43 35.58 -25.42
CA LYS A 209 -20.88 34.31 -25.98
C LYS A 209 -20.03 33.17 -25.41
N PHE A 210 -20.67 32.17 -24.82
CA PHE A 210 -19.96 30.96 -24.39
C PHE A 210 -19.82 30.01 -25.58
N ILE A 211 -18.58 29.70 -25.94
CA ILE A 211 -18.26 28.69 -26.95
C ILE A 211 -18.21 27.34 -26.21
N GLU A 212 -19.05 26.37 -26.60
CA GLU A 212 -19.28 25.14 -25.84
C GLU A 212 -18.06 24.22 -25.80
N ASN A 213 -17.46 23.95 -26.97
CA ASN A 213 -16.41 22.94 -27.13
C ASN A 213 -15.18 23.47 -27.89
N PRO A 214 -14.67 24.69 -27.58
CA PRO A 214 -13.57 25.25 -28.33
C PRO A 214 -12.29 24.48 -28.08
N ARG A 215 -11.36 24.64 -29.03
CA ARG A 215 -9.94 24.41 -28.79
C ARG A 215 -9.31 25.73 -28.35
N HIS A 216 -8.47 25.67 -27.33
CA HIS A 216 -7.67 26.82 -26.90
C HIS A 216 -6.34 26.75 -27.66
N ILE A 217 -6.18 27.66 -28.63
CA ILE A 217 -5.00 27.71 -29.50
C ILE A 217 -4.30 29.03 -29.30
N GLU A 218 -2.98 29.00 -29.18
CA GLU A 218 -2.19 30.20 -28.95
C GLU A 218 -0.99 30.28 -29.88
N VAL A 219 -0.60 31.49 -30.29
CA VAL A 219 0.48 31.72 -31.26
C VAL A 219 1.64 32.44 -30.58
N GLN A 220 2.83 31.83 -30.66
CA GLN A 220 4.05 32.45 -30.15
C GLN A 220 4.53 33.55 -31.08
N LEU A 221 4.75 34.75 -30.54
CA LEU A 221 5.39 35.87 -31.22
C LEU A 221 6.82 36.08 -30.71
N LEU A 222 7.68 36.54 -31.61
CA LEU A 222 9.03 37.00 -31.30
C LEU A 222 9.38 38.20 -32.19
N GLY A 223 9.65 39.35 -31.57
CA GLY A 223 10.00 40.59 -32.28
C GLY A 223 11.29 41.24 -31.78
N ASP A 224 11.90 42.09 -32.60
CA ASP A 224 13.07 42.90 -32.25
C ASP A 224 12.78 44.41 -32.23
N ARG A 225 13.75 45.20 -31.75
CA ARG A 225 13.66 46.67 -31.73
C ARG A 225 13.82 47.32 -33.12
N HIS A 226 13.96 46.53 -34.18
CA HIS A 226 14.14 46.98 -35.57
C HIS A 226 12.86 46.83 -36.41
N GLY A 227 11.74 46.45 -35.76
CA GLY A 227 10.43 46.30 -36.40
C GLY A 227 10.21 44.93 -37.05
N ASN A 228 11.13 43.98 -36.87
CA ASN A 228 10.92 42.61 -37.34
C ASN A 228 10.08 41.84 -36.32
N LEU A 229 9.09 41.09 -36.81
CA LEU A 229 8.20 40.27 -35.99
C LEU A 229 7.90 38.96 -36.74
N VAL A 230 8.12 37.83 -36.08
CA VAL A 230 7.80 36.49 -36.59
C VAL A 230 6.89 35.74 -35.62
N HIS A 231 6.13 34.77 -36.14
CA HIS A 231 5.47 33.76 -35.32
C HIS A 231 6.34 32.50 -35.22
N LEU A 232 6.31 31.81 -34.09
CA LEU A 232 6.98 30.51 -33.89
C LEU A 232 5.96 29.37 -33.82
N PHE A 233 5.01 29.40 -34.76
CA PHE A 233 3.84 28.51 -34.82
C PHE A 233 2.91 28.63 -33.59
N GLU A 234 1.93 27.73 -33.55
CA GLU A 234 0.89 27.64 -32.54
C GLU A 234 1.14 26.49 -31.54
N ARG A 235 0.53 26.64 -30.37
CA ARG A 235 0.37 25.58 -29.36
C ARG A 235 -1.12 25.30 -29.14
N ASP A 236 -1.43 24.05 -28.90
CA ASP A 236 -2.74 23.60 -28.44
C ASP A 236 -2.69 23.40 -26.92
N CYS A 237 -3.46 24.23 -26.21
CA CYS A 237 -3.56 24.25 -24.76
C CYS A 237 -4.98 23.85 -24.32
N SER A 238 -5.71 23.08 -25.15
CA SER A 238 -7.11 22.70 -24.92
C SER A 238 -7.28 21.75 -23.74
N VAL A 239 -6.25 21.00 -23.34
CA VAL A 239 -6.35 20.11 -22.18
C VAL A 239 -6.30 20.94 -20.89
N GLN A 240 -7.48 21.23 -20.36
CA GLN A 240 -7.67 22.14 -19.23
C GLN A 240 -8.59 21.57 -18.16
N ARG A 241 -8.36 21.97 -16.91
CA ARG A 241 -9.26 21.74 -15.78
C ARG A 241 -9.61 23.07 -15.14
N ARG A 242 -10.92 23.36 -14.99
CA ARG A 242 -11.42 24.65 -14.45
C ARG A 242 -10.72 25.87 -15.10
N PHE A 243 -10.59 25.84 -16.43
CA PHE A 243 -9.91 26.87 -17.24
C PHE A 243 -8.39 27.02 -16.97
N GLN A 244 -7.76 26.06 -16.29
CA GLN A 244 -6.31 26.01 -16.10
C GLN A 244 -5.68 24.97 -17.02
N LYS A 245 -4.62 25.37 -17.74
CA LYS A 245 -3.85 24.52 -18.65
C LYS A 245 -3.12 23.42 -17.86
N VAL A 246 -3.24 22.17 -18.34
CA VAL A 246 -2.65 20.97 -17.70
C VAL A 246 -1.60 20.34 -18.61
N VAL A 247 -1.93 20.15 -19.89
CA VAL A 247 -1.06 19.56 -20.91
C VAL A 247 -1.12 20.41 -22.16
N GLU A 248 0.04 20.66 -22.74
CA GLU A 248 0.17 21.49 -23.94
C GLU A 248 0.90 20.73 -25.05
N VAL A 249 0.49 20.98 -26.30
CA VAL A 249 1.03 20.31 -27.49
C VAL A 249 1.46 21.35 -28.53
N ALA A 250 2.61 21.16 -29.17
CA ALA A 250 3.06 21.96 -30.31
C ALA A 250 3.49 21.04 -31.46
N PRO A 251 3.15 21.33 -32.73
CA PRO A 251 2.10 22.24 -33.15
C PRO A 251 0.69 21.68 -32.85
N ALA A 252 -0.36 22.46 -33.05
CA ALA A 252 -1.73 22.00 -32.83
C ALA A 252 -2.12 20.89 -33.84
N PRO A 253 -2.54 19.69 -33.39
CA PRO A 253 -2.92 18.60 -34.28
C PRO A 253 -4.26 18.90 -34.98
N ASN A 254 -4.52 18.30 -36.14
CA ASN A 254 -5.81 18.34 -36.85
C ASN A 254 -6.42 19.73 -37.17
N LEU A 255 -5.71 20.84 -37.02
CA LEU A 255 -6.15 22.13 -37.58
C LEU A 255 -5.82 22.19 -39.07
N SER A 256 -6.76 22.66 -39.87
CA SER A 256 -6.53 22.88 -41.30
C SER A 256 -5.45 23.94 -41.51
N LYS A 257 -4.67 23.81 -42.60
CA LYS A 257 -3.61 24.79 -42.92
C LYS A 257 -4.16 26.22 -43.06
N ALA A 258 -5.40 26.35 -43.54
CA ALA A 258 -6.07 27.64 -43.68
C ALA A 258 -6.35 28.30 -42.32
N VAL A 259 -6.83 27.54 -41.33
CA VAL A 259 -7.05 28.03 -39.97
C VAL A 259 -5.73 28.43 -39.31
N LYS A 260 -4.69 27.58 -39.44
CA LYS A 260 -3.35 27.90 -38.94
C LYS A 260 -2.82 29.21 -39.50
N GLN A 261 -2.93 29.41 -40.83
CA GLN A 261 -2.47 30.63 -41.46
C GLN A 261 -3.23 31.86 -40.93
N LYS A 262 -4.56 31.78 -40.78
CA LYS A 262 -5.36 32.87 -40.19
C LYS A 262 -4.92 33.20 -38.77
N LEU A 263 -4.68 32.19 -37.92
CA LEU A 263 -4.17 32.40 -36.56
C LEU A 263 -2.85 33.17 -36.57
N TYR A 264 -1.93 32.80 -37.45
CA TYR A 264 -0.63 33.48 -37.58
C TYR A 264 -0.79 34.92 -38.07
N ASP A 265 -1.62 35.13 -39.09
CA ASP A 265 -1.87 36.46 -39.65
C ASP A 265 -2.49 37.38 -38.60
N TYR A 266 -3.50 36.91 -37.86
CA TYR A 266 -4.13 37.67 -36.77
C TYR A 266 -3.15 38.01 -35.64
N ALA A 267 -2.33 37.04 -35.21
CA ALA A 267 -1.33 37.28 -34.18
C ALA A 267 -0.28 38.33 -34.64
N LEU A 268 0.20 38.22 -35.88
CA LEU A 268 1.14 39.18 -36.46
C LEU A 268 0.52 40.56 -36.65
N MET A 269 -0.75 40.65 -37.03
CA MET A 269 -1.48 41.92 -37.17
C MET A 269 -1.55 42.67 -35.84
N LEU A 270 -1.96 41.98 -34.76
CA LEU A 270 -1.99 42.55 -33.41
C LEU A 270 -0.61 43.01 -32.95
N GLY A 271 0.41 42.16 -33.14
CA GLY A 271 1.78 42.49 -32.73
C GLY A 271 2.37 43.67 -33.51
N ARG A 272 2.11 43.77 -34.82
CA ARG A 272 2.61 44.87 -35.67
C ARG A 272 1.99 46.21 -35.28
N GLU A 273 0.69 46.23 -34.98
CA GLU A 273 -0.04 47.45 -34.62
C GLU A 273 0.54 48.13 -33.36
N VAL A 274 0.99 47.34 -32.38
CA VAL A 274 1.57 47.87 -31.14
C VAL A 274 3.10 47.93 -31.14
N GLY A 275 3.74 47.68 -32.29
CA GLY A 275 5.20 47.63 -32.39
C GLY A 275 5.85 46.62 -31.45
N TYR A 276 5.25 45.42 -31.33
CA TYR A 276 5.64 44.40 -30.38
C TYR A 276 7.09 43.93 -30.58
N TYR A 277 7.87 43.87 -29.51
CA TYR A 277 9.20 43.24 -29.48
C TYR A 277 9.33 42.35 -28.24
N CYS A 278 10.39 41.52 -28.21
CA CYS A 278 10.58 40.43 -27.25
C CYS A 278 9.62 39.26 -27.53
N ALA A 279 9.45 38.35 -26.57
CA ALA A 279 8.53 37.23 -26.68
C ALA A 279 7.13 37.60 -26.18
N GLY A 280 6.09 37.04 -26.80
CA GLY A 280 4.70 37.19 -26.39
C GLY A 280 3.83 36.11 -26.98
N THR A 281 2.61 35.96 -26.48
CA THR A 281 1.67 34.99 -27.01
C THR A 281 0.30 35.60 -27.22
N VAL A 282 -0.31 35.31 -28.36
CA VAL A 282 -1.70 35.68 -28.67
C VAL A 282 -2.58 34.45 -28.52
N GLU A 283 -3.61 34.50 -27.67
CA GLU A 283 -4.50 33.38 -27.38
C GLU A 283 -5.84 33.50 -28.12
N PHE A 284 -6.33 32.37 -28.62
CA PHE A 284 -7.55 32.23 -29.40
C PHE A 284 -8.40 31.05 -28.93
N LEU A 285 -9.72 31.17 -29.07
CA LEU A 285 -10.63 30.02 -29.13
C LEU A 285 -10.89 29.68 -30.60
N VAL A 286 -10.78 28.40 -30.94
CA VAL A 286 -11.18 27.86 -32.25
C VAL A 286 -12.37 26.95 -32.05
N ASP A 287 -13.51 27.30 -32.62
CA ASP A 287 -14.75 26.51 -32.53
C ASP A 287 -14.77 25.34 -33.54
N GLN A 288 -15.76 24.46 -33.44
CA GLN A 288 -15.89 23.24 -34.25
C GLN A 288 -16.09 23.53 -35.74
N ASP A 289 -16.58 24.72 -36.09
CA ASP A 289 -16.78 25.18 -37.46
C ASP A 289 -15.55 25.94 -38.03
N ASP A 290 -14.40 25.83 -37.35
CA ASP A 290 -13.15 26.53 -37.64
C ASP A 290 -13.21 28.07 -37.46
N SER A 291 -14.25 28.60 -36.79
CA SER A 291 -14.31 30.01 -36.38
C SER A 291 -13.25 30.31 -35.32
N ILE A 292 -12.49 31.39 -35.52
CA ILE A 292 -11.39 31.83 -34.65
C ILE A 292 -11.85 33.06 -33.88
N TYR A 293 -11.63 33.09 -32.56
CA TYR A 293 -11.95 34.23 -31.72
C TYR A 293 -10.76 34.60 -30.83
N PHE A 294 -10.32 35.85 -30.89
CA PHE A 294 -9.28 36.38 -30.00
C PHE A 294 -9.77 36.44 -28.54
N ILE A 295 -8.89 36.06 -27.61
CA ILE A 295 -9.15 36.11 -26.16
C ILE A 295 -8.30 37.20 -25.51
N GLU A 296 -6.98 37.04 -25.54
CA GLU A 296 -6.03 37.89 -24.85
C GLU A 296 -4.63 37.80 -25.46
N VAL A 297 -3.76 38.73 -25.07
CA VAL A 297 -2.31 38.64 -25.32
C VAL A 297 -1.62 38.53 -23.97
N ASN A 298 -0.70 37.57 -23.88
CA ASN A 298 0.21 37.44 -22.76
C ASN A 298 1.53 38.13 -23.15
N PRO A 299 1.80 39.37 -22.69
CA PRO A 299 2.96 40.16 -23.12
C PRO A 299 4.27 39.72 -22.42
N ARG A 300 4.50 38.41 -22.35
CA ARG A 300 5.59 37.76 -21.61
C ARG A 300 5.86 36.36 -22.16
N ILE A 301 6.86 35.68 -21.59
CA ILE A 301 7.03 34.25 -21.80
C ILE A 301 5.96 33.44 -21.04
N GLN A 302 5.65 32.24 -21.52
CA GLN A 302 4.69 31.31 -20.90
C GLN A 302 5.38 30.03 -20.40
N VAL A 303 4.68 29.27 -19.57
CA VAL A 303 5.18 28.03 -18.95
C VAL A 303 5.52 27.00 -20.04
N GLU A 304 4.68 26.94 -21.07
CA GLU A 304 4.67 26.06 -22.23
C GLU A 304 5.54 26.55 -23.40
N HIS A 305 6.41 27.55 -23.22
CA HIS A 305 7.36 27.95 -24.26
C HIS A 305 8.27 26.79 -24.71
N THR A 306 8.55 25.85 -23.80
CA THR A 306 9.45 24.70 -23.99
C THR A 306 9.08 23.84 -25.19
N ILE A 307 7.80 23.56 -25.43
CA ILE A 307 7.33 22.76 -26.56
C ILE A 307 7.51 23.50 -27.90
N THR A 308 7.46 24.83 -27.91
CA THR A 308 7.81 25.63 -29.09
C THR A 308 9.31 25.58 -29.36
N GLU A 309 10.15 25.66 -28.34
CA GLU A 309 11.60 25.51 -28.50
C GLU A 309 11.95 24.12 -29.03
N GLU A 310 11.30 23.06 -28.55
CA GLU A 310 11.55 21.68 -29.00
C GLU A 310 11.21 21.46 -30.48
N ILE A 311 10.13 22.04 -30.99
CA ILE A 311 9.77 21.87 -32.41
C ILE A 311 10.54 22.82 -33.34
N THR A 312 10.97 23.98 -32.86
CA THR A 312 11.63 24.99 -33.70
C THR A 312 13.16 24.98 -33.61
N GLY A 313 13.71 24.49 -32.50
CA GLY A 313 15.13 24.64 -32.16
C GLY A 313 15.54 26.06 -31.75
N ILE A 314 14.58 26.99 -31.59
CA ILE A 314 14.84 28.38 -31.23
C ILE A 314 14.76 28.52 -29.70
N ASP A 315 15.85 28.97 -29.07
CA ASP A 315 15.85 29.30 -27.64
C ASP A 315 15.19 30.68 -27.42
N LEU A 316 13.96 30.68 -26.92
CA LEU A 316 13.15 31.87 -26.70
C LEU A 316 13.77 32.77 -25.63
N VAL A 317 14.16 32.24 -24.48
CA VAL A 317 14.67 33.04 -23.34
C VAL A 317 16.01 33.70 -23.67
N ARG A 318 16.91 32.96 -24.32
CA ARG A 318 18.17 33.51 -24.84
C ARG A 318 17.89 34.62 -25.84
N THR A 319 16.91 34.42 -26.73
CA THR A 319 16.57 35.42 -27.74
C THR A 319 15.92 36.67 -27.13
N GLN A 320 15.11 36.53 -26.06
CA GLN A 320 14.58 37.67 -25.30
C GLN A 320 15.70 38.59 -24.80
N PHE A 321 16.79 38.04 -24.28
CA PHE A 321 17.96 38.84 -23.90
C PHE A 321 18.59 39.54 -25.10
N LEU A 322 18.84 38.81 -26.20
CA LEU A 322 19.50 39.36 -27.39
C LEU A 322 18.70 40.51 -28.02
N VAL A 323 17.38 40.37 -28.20
CA VAL A 323 16.57 41.44 -28.79
C VAL A 323 16.44 42.64 -27.84
N THR A 324 16.44 42.42 -26.52
CA THR A 324 16.45 43.51 -25.53
C THR A 324 17.78 44.27 -25.54
N MET A 325 18.91 43.58 -25.75
CA MET A 325 20.23 44.21 -25.97
C MET A 325 20.33 44.97 -27.30
N GLY A 326 19.32 44.89 -28.18
CA GLY A 326 19.27 45.59 -29.46
C GLY A 326 19.71 44.78 -30.68
N TYR A 327 19.96 43.46 -30.56
CA TYR A 327 20.27 42.63 -31.72
C TYR A 327 19.03 42.44 -32.61
N PRO A 328 19.13 42.63 -33.94
CA PRO A 328 18.04 42.31 -34.86
C PRO A 328 17.91 40.78 -35.02
N LEU A 329 16.70 40.28 -35.30
CA LEU A 329 16.43 38.85 -35.49
C LEU A 329 17.33 38.19 -36.54
N ARG A 330 17.68 38.94 -37.61
CA ARG A 330 18.57 38.47 -38.68
C ARG A 330 20.04 38.35 -38.29
N HIS A 331 20.44 38.82 -37.11
CA HIS A 331 21.83 38.79 -36.66
C HIS A 331 22.34 37.34 -36.57
N GLU A 332 23.63 37.14 -36.80
CA GLU A 332 24.33 35.84 -36.73
C GLU A 332 24.35 35.19 -35.33
N THR A 333 23.66 35.77 -34.36
CA THR A 333 23.46 35.18 -33.02
C THR A 333 22.05 34.63 -32.83
N ILE A 334 21.10 34.98 -33.72
CA ILE A 334 19.68 34.61 -33.67
C ILE A 334 19.27 33.84 -34.95
N PHE A 335 19.78 34.23 -36.12
CA PHE A 335 19.60 33.56 -37.43
C PHE A 335 18.17 33.52 -37.99
N ILE A 336 17.30 34.48 -37.65
CA ILE A 336 15.94 34.58 -38.21
C ILE A 336 15.89 35.77 -39.16
N ARG A 337 16.11 35.53 -40.45
CA ARG A 337 16.12 36.59 -41.49
C ARG A 337 14.71 36.89 -41.97
N GLU A 338 13.88 35.85 -42.09
CA GLU A 338 12.48 35.91 -42.51
C GLU A 338 11.64 34.80 -41.87
N GLN A 339 10.32 34.85 -42.04
CA GLN A 339 9.39 33.88 -41.43
C GLN A 339 9.64 32.43 -41.89
N SER A 340 10.14 32.23 -43.11
CA SER A 340 10.48 30.92 -43.69
C SER A 340 11.67 30.23 -43.04
N ASP A 341 12.52 30.96 -42.29
CA ASP A 341 13.62 30.36 -41.52
C ASP A 341 13.11 29.61 -40.28
N VAL A 342 11.88 29.87 -39.84
CA VAL A 342 11.26 29.24 -38.68
C VAL A 342 10.56 27.95 -39.13
N VAL A 343 11.16 26.79 -38.83
CA VAL A 343 10.67 25.47 -39.25
C VAL A 343 10.24 24.65 -38.04
N ALA A 344 9.04 24.07 -38.09
CA ALA A 344 8.55 23.12 -37.09
C ALA A 344 8.94 21.68 -37.46
N ASN A 345 9.56 20.97 -36.51
CA ASN A 345 9.97 19.57 -36.65
C ASN A 345 9.19 18.68 -35.67
N GLY A 346 8.32 17.82 -36.22
CA GLY A 346 7.58 16.85 -35.43
C GLY A 346 6.56 17.50 -34.48
N PHE A 347 6.41 16.91 -33.29
CA PHE A 347 5.52 17.32 -32.21
C PHE A 347 6.26 17.34 -30.89
N ALA A 348 5.84 18.20 -29.99
CA ALA A 348 6.26 18.21 -28.60
C ALA A 348 5.05 18.32 -27.67
N VAL A 349 5.14 17.63 -26.53
CA VAL A 349 4.10 17.59 -25.50
C VAL A 349 4.74 17.92 -24.15
N GLN A 350 4.13 18.81 -23.39
CA GLN A 350 4.53 19.13 -22.03
C GLN A 350 3.47 18.67 -21.03
N CYS A 351 3.92 18.03 -19.95
CA CYS A 351 3.14 17.83 -18.74
C CYS A 351 3.82 18.49 -17.54
N ARG A 352 3.01 18.93 -16.57
CA ARG A 352 3.48 19.46 -15.30
C ARG A 352 3.25 18.44 -14.20
N VAL A 353 4.32 17.96 -13.59
CA VAL A 353 4.22 17.09 -12.42
C VAL A 353 4.06 17.97 -11.20
N THR A 354 2.92 17.84 -10.52
CA THR A 354 2.54 18.62 -9.34
C THR A 354 2.31 17.73 -8.12
N THR A 355 2.21 18.31 -6.94
CA THR A 355 1.79 17.60 -5.72
C THR A 355 0.27 17.45 -5.56
N GLU A 356 -0.51 17.82 -6.57
CA GLU A 356 -1.97 17.73 -6.52
C GLU A 356 -2.43 16.28 -6.55
N ASP A 357 -3.35 15.92 -5.63
CA ASP A 357 -3.94 14.59 -5.55
C ASP A 357 -5.23 14.50 -6.38
N PRO A 358 -5.24 13.79 -7.53
CA PRO A 358 -6.42 13.68 -8.37
C PRO A 358 -7.62 13.03 -7.67
N GLU A 359 -7.39 12.15 -6.68
CA GLU A 359 -8.45 11.48 -5.92
C GLU A 359 -9.15 12.43 -4.94
N ASN A 360 -8.51 13.55 -4.59
CA ASN A 360 -8.99 14.54 -3.63
C ASN A 360 -9.20 15.91 -4.29
N ASP A 361 -9.86 15.92 -5.45
CA ASP A 361 -10.16 17.12 -6.27
C ASP A 361 -8.92 17.99 -6.57
N PHE A 362 -7.77 17.36 -6.77
CA PHE A 362 -6.48 18.00 -7.05
C PHE A 362 -6.02 18.98 -5.96
N LYS A 363 -6.39 18.73 -4.69
CA LYS A 363 -5.79 19.45 -3.57
C LYS A 363 -4.27 19.19 -3.54
N PRO A 364 -3.42 20.22 -3.46
CA PRO A 364 -1.98 20.04 -3.33
C PRO A 364 -1.63 19.34 -2.02
N ASP A 365 -0.78 18.32 -2.12
CA ASP A 365 -0.14 17.68 -0.98
C ASP A 365 1.16 18.41 -0.62
N TYR A 366 1.57 18.31 0.64
CA TYR A 366 2.71 19.01 1.22
C TYR A 366 3.55 18.09 2.09
N GLY A 367 4.81 18.45 2.28
CA GLY A 367 5.72 17.67 3.12
C GLY A 367 7.07 17.44 2.46
N THR A 368 7.80 16.45 2.98
CA THR A 368 9.19 16.22 2.59
C THR A 368 9.31 15.18 1.49
N LEU A 369 10.00 15.52 0.40
CA LEU A 369 10.34 14.56 -0.65
C LEU A 369 11.37 13.55 -0.14
N ILE A 370 10.94 12.35 0.26
CA ILE A 370 11.84 11.27 0.73
C ILE A 370 12.64 10.64 -0.41
N ALA A 371 12.13 10.71 -1.64
CA ALA A 371 12.86 10.31 -2.83
C ALA A 371 12.38 11.09 -4.05
N TYR A 372 13.35 11.51 -4.87
CA TYR A 372 13.10 12.13 -6.16
C TYR A 372 14.06 11.52 -7.18
N ARG A 373 13.53 10.77 -8.15
CA ARG A 373 14.26 10.31 -9.34
C ARG A 373 13.57 10.88 -10.56
N SER A 374 14.31 11.66 -11.33
CA SER A 374 13.88 12.13 -12.64
C SER A 374 14.11 11.07 -13.72
N ALA A 375 13.37 11.19 -14.83
CA ALA A 375 13.56 10.38 -16.03
C ALA A 375 14.38 11.14 -17.08
N SER A 376 15.15 10.43 -17.90
CA SER A 376 16.01 11.02 -18.94
C SER A 376 15.94 10.23 -20.25
N GLY A 377 16.68 10.66 -21.27
CA GLY A 377 16.82 9.95 -22.54
C GLY A 377 16.52 10.82 -23.76
N MET A 378 16.65 10.27 -24.96
CA MET A 378 16.42 10.99 -26.22
C MET A 378 15.00 11.58 -26.27
N GLY A 379 14.90 12.87 -26.60
CA GLY A 379 13.64 13.57 -26.76
C GLY A 379 12.88 13.82 -25.45
N ILE A 380 13.56 13.80 -24.30
CA ILE A 380 13.02 14.22 -22.99
C ILE A 380 13.79 15.43 -22.49
N ARG A 381 13.05 16.50 -22.18
CA ARG A 381 13.53 17.74 -21.58
C ARG A 381 12.90 17.92 -20.21
N LEU A 382 13.71 18.35 -19.23
CA LEU A 382 13.28 18.59 -17.86
C LEU A 382 13.62 20.02 -17.39
N ASP A 383 12.58 20.71 -16.95
CA ASP A 383 12.69 22.00 -16.29
C ASP A 383 12.15 21.86 -14.86
N ALA A 384 13.04 21.52 -13.93
CA ALA A 384 12.70 21.24 -12.54
C ALA A 384 12.54 22.53 -11.73
N GLY A 385 11.52 22.57 -10.87
CA GLY A 385 11.39 23.56 -9.81
C GLY A 385 12.30 23.22 -8.63
N SER A 386 11.77 23.24 -7.41
CA SER A 386 12.50 22.91 -6.18
C SER A 386 12.22 21.48 -5.71
N ALA A 387 12.50 20.50 -6.59
CA ALA A 387 12.31 19.08 -6.31
C ALA A 387 13.65 18.34 -6.20
N PHE A 388 14.01 17.92 -4.99
CA PHE A 388 15.19 17.12 -4.68
C PHE A 388 14.96 16.28 -3.41
N PRO A 389 15.71 15.19 -3.18
CA PRO A 389 15.57 14.40 -1.95
C PRO A 389 15.84 15.27 -0.72
N GLY A 390 14.89 15.32 0.21
CA GLY A 390 14.90 16.16 1.41
C GLY A 390 14.28 17.55 1.24
N ALA A 391 13.83 17.92 0.03
CA ALA A 391 13.11 19.18 -0.18
C ALA A 391 11.77 19.17 0.57
N VAL A 392 11.44 20.27 1.23
CA VAL A 392 10.15 20.49 1.90
C VAL A 392 9.26 21.29 0.96
N ILE A 393 8.16 20.69 0.52
CA ILE A 393 7.13 21.35 -0.29
C ILE A 393 6.20 22.09 0.66
N SER A 394 6.18 23.41 0.57
CA SER A 394 5.40 24.30 1.43
C SER A 394 4.04 24.66 0.80
N PRO A 395 3.04 25.05 1.63
CA PRO A 395 1.73 25.49 1.14
C PRO A 395 1.71 26.91 0.58
N TYR A 396 2.83 27.63 0.61
CA TYR A 396 2.88 29.04 0.24
C TYR A 396 3.05 29.29 -1.25
N PHE A 397 3.45 28.30 -2.04
CA PHE A 397 3.74 28.47 -3.47
C PHE A 397 2.94 27.50 -4.33
N ASP A 398 3.14 27.58 -5.65
CA ASP A 398 2.58 26.62 -6.59
C ASP A 398 3.08 25.19 -6.31
N SER A 399 2.25 24.21 -6.64
CA SER A 399 2.48 22.78 -6.40
C SER A 399 3.45 22.13 -7.40
N LEU A 400 4.11 22.91 -8.26
CA LEU A 400 4.95 22.42 -9.35
C LEU A 400 6.25 21.79 -8.84
N LEU A 401 6.49 20.53 -9.20
CA LEU A 401 7.75 19.85 -8.95
C LEU A 401 8.69 19.95 -10.16
N VAL A 402 8.18 19.59 -11.34
CA VAL A 402 8.97 19.56 -12.59
C VAL A 402 8.07 19.62 -13.81
N LYS A 403 8.49 20.36 -14.82
CA LYS A 403 7.92 20.28 -16.17
C LYS A 403 8.66 19.21 -16.95
N VAL A 404 7.90 18.30 -17.55
CA VAL A 404 8.44 17.22 -18.37
C VAL A 404 7.95 17.45 -19.78
N THR A 405 8.88 17.76 -20.67
CA THR A 405 8.60 17.94 -22.09
C THR A 405 9.15 16.76 -22.87
N SER A 406 8.38 16.27 -23.83
CA SER A 406 8.84 15.27 -24.80
C SER A 406 8.71 15.81 -26.21
N SER A 407 9.60 15.37 -27.10
CA SER A 407 9.49 15.62 -28.54
C SER A 407 9.45 14.30 -29.31
N GLY A 408 8.82 14.27 -30.48
CA GLY A 408 8.55 13.08 -31.30
C GLY A 408 8.20 13.43 -32.74
N ARG A 409 8.24 12.44 -33.65
CA ARG A 409 7.86 12.68 -35.07
C ARG A 409 6.35 12.77 -35.29
N THR A 410 5.58 12.15 -34.40
CA THR A 410 4.13 12.15 -34.35
C THR A 410 3.69 12.53 -32.94
N LEU A 411 2.44 13.00 -32.79
CA LEU A 411 1.86 13.28 -31.48
C LEU A 411 1.92 12.04 -30.58
N GLU A 412 1.42 10.91 -31.07
CA GLU A 412 1.50 9.62 -30.36
C GLU A 412 2.92 9.26 -29.93
N GLY A 413 3.93 9.42 -30.81
CA GLY A 413 5.31 9.12 -30.48
C GLY A 413 5.92 10.05 -29.42
N ALA A 414 5.48 11.30 -29.36
CA ALA A 414 5.84 12.21 -28.27
C ALA A 414 5.13 11.78 -26.96
N SER A 415 3.81 11.52 -27.04
CA SER A 415 3.00 11.05 -25.91
C SER A 415 3.55 9.76 -25.29
N ASP A 416 3.94 8.77 -26.10
CA ASP A 416 4.51 7.50 -25.61
C ASP A 416 5.87 7.69 -24.92
N ARG A 417 6.71 8.60 -25.43
CA ARG A 417 7.99 8.94 -24.77
C ARG A 417 7.75 9.63 -23.44
N LEU A 418 6.80 10.57 -23.38
CA LEU A 418 6.43 11.26 -22.16
C LEU A 418 5.82 10.29 -21.14
N HIS A 419 4.95 9.40 -21.60
CA HIS A 419 4.37 8.33 -20.80
C HIS A 419 5.45 7.43 -20.19
N ARG A 420 6.44 7.00 -21.01
CA ARG A 420 7.61 6.24 -20.54
C ARG A 420 8.40 7.03 -19.49
N ALA A 421 8.67 8.30 -19.73
CA ALA A 421 9.40 9.15 -18.78
C ALA A 421 8.65 9.27 -17.44
N LEU A 422 7.35 9.56 -17.45
CA LEU A 422 6.51 9.62 -16.25
C LEU A 422 6.46 8.27 -15.50
N ARG A 423 6.50 7.13 -16.20
CA ARG A 423 6.62 5.79 -15.58
C ARG A 423 7.98 5.51 -14.96
N GLU A 424 9.04 6.20 -15.37
CA GLU A 424 10.37 6.12 -14.76
C GLU A 424 10.52 7.04 -13.55
N PHE A 425 9.79 8.17 -13.52
CA PHE A 425 9.79 9.10 -12.40
C PHE A 425 9.46 8.38 -11.08
N ARG A 426 10.23 8.65 -10.03
CA ARG A 426 9.92 8.21 -8.67
C ARG A 426 9.93 9.41 -7.75
N VAL A 427 8.74 9.94 -7.50
CA VAL A 427 8.50 10.92 -6.44
C VAL A 427 7.88 10.17 -5.26
N ARG A 428 8.39 10.42 -4.06
CA ARG A 428 7.91 9.82 -2.80
C ARG A 428 7.93 10.88 -1.72
N GLY A 429 7.03 10.73 -0.75
CA GLY A 429 6.88 11.62 0.40
C GLY A 429 5.69 12.56 0.27
N VAL A 430 5.23 12.79 -0.95
CA VAL A 430 3.98 13.51 -1.28
C VAL A 430 3.25 12.77 -2.40
N LYS A 431 1.93 12.95 -2.49
CA LYS A 431 1.09 12.58 -3.62
C LYS A 431 1.47 13.41 -4.86
N THR A 432 1.12 12.90 -6.04
CA THR A 432 1.39 13.57 -7.30
C THR A 432 0.30 13.28 -8.33
N ASN A 433 0.12 14.19 -9.28
CA ASN A 433 -0.80 14.04 -10.41
C ASN A 433 -0.33 13.04 -11.52
N VAL A 434 0.80 12.34 -11.33
CA VAL A 434 1.41 11.45 -12.35
C VAL A 434 0.45 10.37 -12.83
N GLY A 435 -0.34 9.76 -11.94
CA GLY A 435 -1.31 8.72 -12.32
C GLY A 435 -2.33 9.22 -13.34
N PHE A 436 -2.88 10.41 -13.10
CA PHE A 436 -3.79 11.09 -14.00
C PHE A 436 -3.12 11.41 -15.36
N LEU A 437 -1.89 11.95 -15.34
CA LEU A 437 -1.15 12.26 -16.57
C LEU A 437 -0.88 11.01 -17.42
N LEU A 438 -0.60 9.86 -16.79
CA LEU A 438 -0.37 8.61 -17.53
C LEU A 438 -1.64 8.11 -18.22
N ASN A 439 -2.79 8.17 -17.54
CA ASN A 439 -4.08 7.83 -18.15
C ASN A 439 -4.37 8.75 -19.35
N LEU A 440 -4.12 10.04 -19.18
CA LEU A 440 -4.35 11.05 -20.22
C LEU A 440 -3.51 10.78 -21.48
N LEU A 441 -2.22 10.48 -21.30
CA LEU A 441 -1.30 10.24 -22.43
C LEU A 441 -1.59 8.94 -23.18
N GLU A 442 -2.28 7.98 -22.56
CA GLU A 442 -2.74 6.76 -23.22
C GLU A 442 -4.11 6.91 -23.89
N ASN A 443 -4.89 7.95 -23.56
CA ASN A 443 -6.22 8.14 -24.12
C ASN A 443 -6.19 8.37 -25.65
N ASP A 444 -7.07 7.65 -26.34
CA ASP A 444 -7.16 7.62 -27.79
C ASP A 444 -7.51 8.97 -28.42
N ASP A 445 -8.41 9.75 -27.79
CA ASP A 445 -8.82 11.06 -28.30
C ASP A 445 -7.71 12.09 -28.15
N PHE A 446 -6.92 12.00 -27.07
CA PHE A 446 -5.71 12.81 -26.92
C PHE A 446 -4.67 12.47 -28.00
N LYS A 447 -4.31 11.19 -28.17
CA LYS A 447 -3.31 10.74 -29.17
C LYS A 447 -3.72 11.07 -30.61
N LYS A 448 -5.02 11.00 -30.90
CA LYS A 448 -5.61 11.37 -32.20
C LYS A 448 -5.77 12.88 -32.36
N GLY A 449 -5.44 13.71 -31.36
CA GLY A 449 -5.48 15.17 -31.45
C GLY A 449 -6.90 15.75 -31.47
N LYS A 450 -7.83 15.15 -30.74
CA LYS A 450 -9.24 15.57 -30.65
C LYS A 450 -9.60 16.28 -29.35
N ALA A 451 -8.62 16.54 -28.48
CA ALA A 451 -8.85 17.20 -27.22
C ALA A 451 -9.43 18.62 -27.41
N THR A 452 -10.48 18.93 -26.66
CA THR A 452 -11.08 20.27 -26.52
C THR A 452 -10.98 20.70 -25.05
N VAL A 453 -11.42 21.92 -24.72
CA VAL A 453 -11.48 22.39 -23.32
C VAL A 453 -12.32 21.51 -22.39
N ARG A 454 -13.20 20.66 -22.94
CA ARG A 454 -14.03 19.70 -22.19
C ARG A 454 -13.42 18.31 -22.04
N PHE A 455 -12.25 18.07 -22.63
CA PHE A 455 -11.62 16.75 -22.64
C PHE A 455 -11.54 16.11 -21.24
N ILE A 456 -11.04 16.81 -20.22
CA ILE A 456 -10.95 16.24 -18.87
C ILE A 456 -12.34 15.94 -18.28
N PRO A 457 -13.32 16.88 -18.28
CA PRO A 457 -14.69 16.58 -17.85
C PRO A 457 -15.39 15.43 -18.57
N ASP A 458 -15.16 15.26 -19.87
CA ASP A 458 -15.82 14.24 -20.69
C ASP A 458 -15.16 12.85 -20.53
N HIS A 459 -14.01 12.76 -19.85
CA HIS A 459 -13.26 11.54 -19.58
C HIS A 459 -13.03 11.32 -18.06
N PRO A 460 -14.09 11.00 -17.27
CA PRO A 460 -13.97 10.80 -15.82
C PRO A 460 -13.04 9.62 -15.45
N GLU A 461 -12.85 8.65 -16.35
CA GLU A 461 -11.93 7.52 -16.17
C GLU A 461 -10.47 7.94 -15.98
N LEU A 462 -10.09 9.15 -16.42
CA LEU A 462 -8.73 9.67 -16.23
C LEU A 462 -8.36 9.84 -14.75
N MET A 463 -9.35 10.02 -13.87
CA MET A 463 -9.15 10.25 -12.44
C MET A 463 -8.83 8.98 -11.65
N ALA A 464 -9.09 7.79 -12.21
CA ALA A 464 -8.83 6.53 -11.53
C ALA A 464 -7.33 6.19 -11.58
N PRO A 465 -6.58 6.21 -10.45
CA PRO A 465 -5.15 5.96 -10.50
C PRO A 465 -4.83 4.51 -10.87
N LYS A 466 -3.89 4.32 -11.79
CA LYS A 466 -3.27 3.01 -11.99
C LYS A 466 -2.47 2.63 -10.74
N GLY A 467 -2.78 1.49 -10.14
CA GLY A 467 -2.22 1.04 -8.85
C GLY A 467 -0.69 0.84 -8.86
N PHE A 468 0.06 1.93 -8.64
CA PHE A 468 1.51 1.86 -8.40
C PHE A 468 1.79 1.24 -7.02
N ARG A 469 2.22 -0.03 -7.01
CA ARG A 469 2.53 -0.74 -5.76
C ARG A 469 3.86 -0.29 -5.17
N ASP A 470 3.85 0.42 -4.04
CA ASP A 470 5.06 0.90 -3.36
C ASP A 470 5.75 -0.14 -2.46
N ARG A 471 5.99 -1.33 -3.01
CA ARG A 471 6.47 -2.50 -2.25
C ARG A 471 7.82 -2.29 -1.57
N GLY A 472 8.72 -1.50 -2.17
CA GLY A 472 10.04 -1.22 -1.63
C GLY A 472 9.97 -0.37 -0.36
N THR A 473 9.30 0.79 -0.45
CA THR A 473 9.11 1.70 0.70
C THR A 473 8.40 1.01 1.84
N ARG A 474 7.30 0.27 1.58
CA ARG A 474 6.55 -0.42 2.63
C ARG A 474 7.40 -1.44 3.43
N LEU A 475 8.26 -2.20 2.74
CA LEU A 475 9.21 -3.09 3.41
C LEU A 475 10.29 -2.33 4.21
N LEU A 476 10.77 -1.19 3.69
CA LEU A 476 11.68 -0.33 4.46
C LEU A 476 10.99 0.24 5.70
N SER A 477 9.71 0.59 5.63
CA SER A 477 8.93 1.03 6.79
C SER A 477 8.84 -0.03 7.87
N TYR A 478 8.61 -1.30 7.50
CA TYR A 478 8.61 -2.39 8.48
C TYR A 478 9.98 -2.60 9.14
N LEU A 479 11.05 -2.58 8.35
CA LEU A 479 12.41 -2.70 8.86
C LEU A 479 12.75 -1.51 9.77
N ALA A 480 12.36 -0.29 9.40
CA ALA A 480 12.56 0.91 10.19
C ALA A 480 11.80 0.82 11.52
N GLU A 481 10.53 0.40 11.49
CA GLU A 481 9.71 0.17 12.67
C GLU A 481 10.38 -0.86 13.61
N THR A 482 10.86 -1.97 13.06
CA THR A 482 11.52 -3.03 13.84
C THR A 482 12.86 -2.58 14.41
N ILE A 483 13.64 -1.77 13.67
CA ILE A 483 14.92 -1.22 14.13
C ILE A 483 14.72 -0.21 15.28
N VAL A 484 13.67 0.62 15.21
CA VAL A 484 13.43 1.69 16.21
C VAL A 484 12.66 1.16 17.43
N ASN A 485 11.59 0.42 17.20
CA ASN A 485 10.64 0.01 18.24
C ASN A 485 10.74 -1.47 18.64
N GLY A 486 11.55 -2.26 17.94
CA GLY A 486 11.62 -3.72 18.12
C GLY A 486 10.42 -4.46 17.52
N ASN A 487 10.49 -5.79 17.52
CA ASN A 487 9.35 -6.64 17.20
C ASN A 487 8.63 -7.04 18.49
N PRO A 488 7.31 -6.78 18.63
CA PRO A 488 6.57 -7.03 19.88
C PRO A 488 6.51 -8.52 20.27
N ASP A 489 6.68 -9.45 19.33
CA ASP A 489 6.68 -10.88 19.61
C ASP A 489 8.05 -11.39 20.12
N VAL A 490 9.12 -10.62 19.95
CA VAL A 490 10.48 -11.01 20.37
C VAL A 490 10.72 -10.61 21.81
N LYS A 491 10.73 -11.60 22.70
CA LYS A 491 11.10 -11.42 24.11
C LYS A 491 12.61 -11.66 24.30
N ASN A 492 13.25 -10.90 25.20
CA ASN A 492 14.66 -11.05 25.56
C ASN A 492 15.63 -10.96 24.37
N TYR A 493 15.52 -9.88 23.58
CA TYR A 493 16.41 -9.63 22.44
C TYR A 493 17.87 -9.46 22.90
N ASP A 494 18.77 -10.24 22.30
CA ASP A 494 20.22 -10.13 22.42
C ASP A 494 20.81 -9.40 21.19
N PRO A 495 21.26 -8.13 21.35
CA PRO A 495 21.83 -7.34 20.25
C PRO A 495 23.21 -7.84 19.79
N GLU A 496 23.94 -8.58 20.63
CA GLU A 496 25.28 -9.10 20.31
C GLU A 496 25.23 -10.40 19.51
N ARG A 497 24.06 -11.04 19.44
CA ARG A 497 23.89 -12.30 18.72
C ARG A 497 24.17 -12.14 17.22
N SER A 498 24.98 -13.05 16.68
CA SER A 498 25.26 -13.15 15.23
C SER A 498 24.52 -14.33 14.62
N PHE A 499 24.04 -14.15 13.39
CA PHE A 499 23.26 -15.14 12.66
C PHE A 499 24.05 -15.65 11.45
N LEU A 500 24.37 -16.94 11.46
CA LEU A 500 25.04 -17.58 10.33
C LEU A 500 24.09 -17.74 9.15
N LYS A 501 24.61 -17.66 7.92
CA LYS A 501 23.83 -17.93 6.70
C LYS A 501 23.70 -19.44 6.50
N PRO A 502 22.47 -20.00 6.46
CA PRO A 502 22.28 -21.43 6.30
C PRO A 502 22.71 -21.88 4.90
N GLN A 503 23.36 -23.05 4.83
CA GLN A 503 23.83 -23.63 3.58
C GLN A 503 22.79 -24.62 3.06
N VAL A 504 22.21 -24.34 1.90
CA VAL A 504 21.26 -25.25 1.26
C VAL A 504 22.06 -26.40 0.61
N PRO A 505 21.75 -27.67 0.91
CA PRO A 505 22.40 -28.80 0.25
C PRO A 505 22.31 -28.72 -1.27
N ALA A 506 23.42 -29.02 -1.96
CA ALA A 506 23.53 -28.88 -3.41
C ALA A 506 22.54 -29.80 -4.15
N PHE A 507 22.03 -29.32 -5.27
CA PHE A 507 21.14 -30.06 -6.16
C PHE A 507 21.27 -29.53 -7.59
N ASP A 508 20.90 -30.35 -8.57
CA ASP A 508 20.83 -29.90 -9.97
C ASP A 508 19.65 -28.94 -10.16
N LYS A 509 19.95 -27.66 -10.37
CA LYS A 509 18.93 -26.61 -10.52
C LYS A 509 18.17 -26.69 -11.84
N PHE A 510 18.75 -27.34 -12.85
CA PHE A 510 18.20 -27.41 -14.21
C PHE A 510 17.81 -28.84 -14.61
N GLY A 511 18.13 -29.83 -13.77
CA GLY A 511 17.73 -31.21 -13.96
C GLY A 511 16.22 -31.44 -13.87
N GLU A 512 15.78 -32.54 -14.48
CA GLU A 512 14.39 -32.99 -14.39
C GLU A 512 14.03 -33.41 -12.97
N LEU A 513 12.82 -33.05 -12.54
CA LEU A 513 12.32 -33.48 -11.24
C LEU A 513 12.11 -34.99 -11.23
N PRO A 514 12.72 -35.72 -10.29
CA PRO A 514 12.45 -37.14 -10.13
C PRO A 514 11.02 -37.40 -9.65
N LYS A 515 10.45 -38.55 -10.03
CA LYS A 515 9.13 -38.98 -9.57
C LYS A 515 9.14 -39.30 -8.08
N GLY A 516 8.16 -38.77 -7.34
CA GLY A 516 8.00 -38.98 -5.90
C GLY A 516 6.63 -39.54 -5.51
N SER A 517 6.32 -39.48 -4.20
CA SER A 517 5.10 -40.06 -3.63
C SER A 517 3.81 -39.48 -4.24
N ARG A 518 3.81 -38.20 -4.61
CA ARG A 518 2.63 -37.57 -5.25
C ARG A 518 2.41 -38.07 -6.66
N ASN A 519 3.48 -38.32 -7.41
CA ASN A 519 3.38 -38.92 -8.73
C ASN A 519 2.78 -40.33 -8.62
N ARG A 520 3.21 -41.11 -7.61
CA ARG A 520 2.63 -42.44 -7.34
C ARG A 520 1.13 -42.36 -7.02
N LEU A 521 0.70 -41.43 -6.17
CA LEU A 521 -0.71 -41.22 -5.87
C LEU A 521 -1.52 -40.87 -7.14
N GLN A 522 -0.98 -40.02 -8.00
CA GLN A 522 -1.61 -39.64 -9.26
C GLN A 522 -1.69 -40.79 -10.26
N GLU A 523 -0.65 -41.62 -10.34
CA GLU A 523 -0.57 -42.76 -11.26
C GLU A 523 -1.46 -43.94 -10.83
N LEU A 524 -1.51 -44.24 -9.53
CA LEU A 524 -2.28 -45.38 -8.99
C LEU A 524 -3.73 -45.03 -8.65
N GLY A 525 -4.04 -43.73 -8.50
CA GLY A 525 -5.27 -43.30 -7.84
C GLY A 525 -5.27 -43.62 -6.34
N ARG A 526 -6.32 -43.20 -5.62
CA ARG A 526 -6.38 -43.30 -4.16
C ARG A 526 -6.42 -44.74 -3.66
N ASP A 527 -7.33 -45.57 -4.20
CA ASP A 527 -7.48 -46.96 -3.76
C ASP A 527 -6.26 -47.80 -4.13
N GLY A 528 -5.73 -47.63 -5.35
CA GLY A 528 -4.49 -48.30 -5.77
C GLY A 528 -3.27 -47.86 -4.95
N PHE A 529 -3.24 -46.61 -4.48
CA PHE A 529 -2.20 -46.13 -3.57
C PHE A 529 -2.33 -46.74 -2.16
N VAL A 530 -3.54 -46.88 -1.64
CA VAL A 530 -3.82 -47.59 -0.37
C VAL A 530 -3.40 -49.05 -0.49
N ASP A 531 -3.77 -49.73 -1.58
CA ASP A 531 -3.36 -51.12 -1.81
C ASP A 531 -1.85 -51.27 -1.93
N TRP A 532 -1.16 -50.33 -2.59
CA TRP A 532 0.30 -50.30 -2.58
C TRP A 532 0.85 -50.19 -1.15
N LEU A 533 0.32 -49.26 -0.35
CA LEU A 533 0.82 -49.02 1.01
C LEU A 533 0.62 -50.26 1.91
N LYS A 534 -0.52 -50.95 1.81
CA LYS A 534 -0.78 -52.21 2.56
C LYS A 534 0.21 -53.32 2.23
N ASN A 535 0.63 -53.40 0.97
CA ASN A 535 1.51 -54.45 0.47
C ASN A 535 3.00 -54.07 0.56
N GLU A 536 3.32 -52.83 0.91
CA GLU A 536 4.70 -52.35 1.04
C GLU A 536 5.33 -52.88 2.32
N LYS A 537 6.46 -53.58 2.18
CA LYS A 537 7.18 -54.13 3.34
C LYS A 537 7.98 -53.05 4.06
N LYS A 538 8.51 -52.09 3.31
CA LYS A 538 9.38 -51.04 3.82
C LYS A 538 8.59 -50.01 4.62
N ILE A 539 9.10 -49.62 5.78
CA ILE A 539 8.49 -48.55 6.58
C ILE A 539 8.49 -47.23 5.80
N GLN A 540 7.38 -46.51 5.86
CA GLN A 540 7.25 -45.20 5.23
C GLN A 540 7.41 -44.06 6.25
N TYR A 541 7.95 -42.92 5.82
CA TYR A 541 8.21 -41.77 6.69
C TYR A 541 7.41 -40.54 6.26
N THR A 542 6.72 -39.92 7.21
CA THR A 542 6.17 -38.57 7.06
C THR A 542 7.06 -37.57 7.79
N ASP A 543 7.56 -36.57 7.08
CA ASP A 543 8.38 -35.52 7.71
C ASP A 543 7.50 -34.38 8.20
N THR A 544 7.52 -34.12 9.50
CA THR A 544 6.74 -33.09 10.18
C THR A 544 7.50 -31.78 10.40
N THR A 545 8.74 -31.65 9.88
CA THR A 545 9.60 -30.48 10.07
C THR A 545 8.91 -29.17 9.68
N PHE A 546 8.04 -29.17 8.65
CA PHE A 546 7.40 -27.95 8.14
C PHE A 546 6.11 -27.58 8.87
N ARG A 547 5.63 -28.41 9.81
CA ARG A 547 4.40 -28.19 10.57
C ARG A 547 4.59 -28.51 12.05
N ASP A 548 4.54 -29.78 12.45
CA ASP A 548 4.50 -30.13 13.87
C ASP A 548 5.83 -29.91 14.59
N GLY A 549 6.97 -30.10 13.90
CA GLY A 549 8.28 -29.95 14.54
C GLY A 549 8.50 -28.55 15.11
N HIS A 550 8.25 -27.52 14.30
CA HIS A 550 8.33 -26.13 14.77
C HIS A 550 7.10 -25.66 15.56
N GLN A 551 5.93 -26.28 15.38
CA GLN A 551 4.77 -26.03 16.25
C GLN A 551 5.08 -26.40 17.70
N SER A 552 5.75 -27.54 17.91
CA SER A 552 6.11 -28.07 19.23
C SER A 552 7.28 -27.32 19.88
N LEU A 553 8.32 -27.00 19.11
CA LEU A 553 9.58 -26.46 19.63
C LEU A 553 9.69 -24.93 19.57
N LEU A 554 9.06 -24.30 18.57
CA LEU A 554 9.29 -22.89 18.22
C LEU A 554 7.99 -22.08 18.17
N ALA A 555 6.97 -22.49 18.92
CA ALA A 555 5.66 -21.84 18.96
C ALA A 555 5.05 -21.55 17.57
N THR A 556 5.29 -22.46 16.61
CA THR A 556 4.81 -22.36 15.22
C THR A 556 5.37 -21.15 14.43
N ARG A 557 6.48 -20.55 14.89
CA ARG A 557 7.01 -19.31 14.30
C ARG A 557 7.81 -19.50 13.02
N MET A 558 8.08 -20.74 12.57
CA MET A 558 8.85 -20.98 11.36
C MET A 558 8.23 -20.30 10.12
N ARG A 559 9.05 -19.57 9.37
CA ARG A 559 8.60 -18.70 8.28
C ARG A 559 8.76 -19.38 6.92
N LEU A 560 7.93 -18.97 5.97
CA LEU A 560 7.93 -19.49 4.60
C LEU A 560 9.30 -19.36 3.92
N VAL A 561 10.04 -18.28 4.16
CA VAL A 561 11.33 -18.05 3.49
C VAL A 561 12.33 -19.18 3.79
N ASP A 562 12.38 -19.66 5.02
CA ASP A 562 13.32 -20.70 5.44
C ASP A 562 12.91 -22.07 4.90
N MET A 563 11.61 -22.35 4.83
CA MET A 563 11.08 -23.56 4.18
C MET A 563 11.33 -23.54 2.66
N LEU A 564 11.11 -22.39 2.02
CA LEU A 564 11.19 -22.24 0.57
C LEU A 564 12.63 -22.30 0.05
N ASN A 565 13.59 -21.79 0.83
CA ASN A 565 15.02 -21.82 0.48
C ASN A 565 15.54 -23.26 0.29
N VAL A 566 14.98 -24.23 1.02
CA VAL A 566 15.42 -25.63 0.99
C VAL A 566 14.45 -26.56 0.25
N GLY A 567 13.18 -26.18 0.08
CA GLY A 567 12.13 -27.04 -0.49
C GLY A 567 12.47 -27.63 -1.86
N ARG A 568 13.03 -26.84 -2.79
CA ARG A 568 13.43 -27.38 -4.12
C ARG A 568 14.56 -28.39 -4.02
N SER A 569 15.50 -28.18 -3.10
CA SER A 569 16.58 -29.14 -2.84
C SER A 569 16.01 -30.48 -2.33
N TYR A 570 15.07 -30.43 -1.38
CA TYR A 570 14.34 -31.64 -0.92
C TYR A 570 13.67 -32.37 -2.08
N ALA A 571 12.91 -31.66 -2.91
CA ALA A 571 12.19 -32.26 -4.04
C ALA A 571 13.09 -32.99 -5.05
N MET A 572 14.30 -32.46 -5.28
CA MET A 572 15.27 -33.04 -6.21
C MET A 572 16.05 -34.20 -5.60
N ASN A 573 16.41 -34.10 -4.32
CA ASN A 573 17.36 -35.01 -3.70
C ASN A 573 16.72 -36.11 -2.83
N GLN A 574 15.47 -35.95 -2.39
CA GLN A 574 14.75 -36.88 -1.50
C GLN A 574 13.46 -37.49 -2.10
N PRO A 575 13.29 -37.64 -3.43
CA PRO A 575 12.01 -38.06 -4.02
C PRO A 575 11.61 -39.51 -3.73
N HIS A 576 12.57 -40.41 -3.43
CA HIS A 576 12.33 -41.85 -3.48
C HIS A 576 11.87 -42.48 -2.15
N ASP A 577 11.99 -41.76 -1.02
CA ASP A 577 11.86 -42.40 0.31
C ASP A 577 10.94 -41.65 1.29
N LEU A 578 10.42 -40.47 0.93
CA LEU A 578 9.46 -39.74 1.79
C LEU A 578 8.02 -40.01 1.34
N PHE A 579 7.21 -40.51 2.27
CA PHE A 579 5.78 -40.74 2.02
C PHE A 579 5.03 -39.43 1.89
N SER A 580 5.12 -38.57 2.89
CA SER A 580 4.54 -37.23 2.85
C SER A 580 5.39 -36.20 3.60
N MET A 581 5.18 -34.92 3.28
CA MET A 581 5.67 -33.80 4.08
C MET A 581 4.45 -33.12 4.70
N GLU A 582 4.40 -33.04 6.02
CA GLU A 582 3.36 -32.30 6.71
C GLU A 582 3.73 -30.82 6.73
N VAL A 583 2.96 -30.01 6.00
CA VAL A 583 3.32 -28.60 5.73
C VAL A 583 2.27 -27.60 6.22
N TRP A 584 1.09 -28.07 6.64
CA TRP A 584 -0.09 -27.22 6.79
C TRP A 584 -1.08 -27.71 7.85
N GLY A 585 -2.06 -26.86 8.16
CA GLY A 585 -3.04 -27.14 9.21
C GLY A 585 -2.47 -26.99 10.62
N GLY A 586 -3.18 -27.52 11.61
CA GLY A 586 -2.87 -27.24 13.02
C GLY A 586 -2.85 -25.72 13.29
N ALA A 587 -1.86 -25.25 14.06
CA ALA A 587 -1.75 -23.84 14.41
C ALA A 587 -1.18 -22.95 13.29
N THR A 588 -0.66 -23.54 12.20
CA THR A 588 0.08 -22.78 11.17
C THR A 588 -0.78 -21.75 10.45
N PHE A 589 -2.08 -22.00 10.29
CA PHE A 589 -2.99 -21.12 9.56
C PHE A 589 -3.19 -19.77 10.28
N ASP A 590 -3.57 -19.81 11.56
CA ASP A 590 -3.71 -18.61 12.40
C ASP A 590 -2.37 -17.93 12.65
N VAL A 591 -1.33 -18.69 13.03
CA VAL A 591 -0.03 -18.12 13.40
C VAL A 591 0.64 -17.42 12.23
N ALA A 592 0.47 -17.94 11.00
CA ALA A 592 0.99 -17.29 9.81
C ALA A 592 0.43 -15.86 9.66
N MET A 593 -0.88 -15.67 9.81
CA MET A 593 -1.51 -14.35 9.69
C MET A 593 -1.23 -13.47 10.92
N ARG A 594 -1.45 -14.03 12.12
CA ARG A 594 -1.44 -13.29 13.39
C ARG A 594 -0.06 -12.76 13.78
N PHE A 595 0.97 -13.60 13.66
CA PHE A 595 2.30 -13.32 14.21
C PHE A 595 3.38 -13.20 13.14
N LEU A 596 3.20 -13.87 12.01
CA LEU A 596 4.18 -13.82 10.91
C LEU A 596 3.76 -12.85 9.79
N HIS A 597 2.56 -12.28 9.92
CA HIS A 597 1.94 -11.37 8.96
C HIS A 597 2.07 -11.89 7.51
N ALA A 598 1.69 -13.15 7.33
CA ALA A 598 1.85 -13.90 6.10
C ALA A 598 0.59 -14.72 5.78
N ASP A 599 0.18 -14.70 4.52
CA ASP A 599 -0.90 -15.54 4.02
C ASP A 599 -0.50 -17.04 4.04
N PRO A 600 -1.24 -17.91 4.76
CA PRO A 600 -0.99 -19.34 4.78
C PRO A 600 -1.22 -19.99 3.41
N TRP A 601 -2.16 -19.50 2.59
CA TRP A 601 -2.43 -20.04 1.24
C TRP A 601 -1.23 -19.79 0.32
N ARG A 602 -0.65 -18.59 0.41
CA ARG A 602 0.62 -18.29 -0.25
C ARG A 602 1.74 -19.23 0.16
N ARG A 603 1.81 -19.64 1.44
CA ARG A 603 2.79 -20.66 1.89
C ARG A 603 2.57 -21.98 1.16
N LEU A 604 1.33 -22.49 1.15
CA LEU A 604 0.97 -23.72 0.44
C LEU A 604 1.33 -23.64 -1.04
N ARG A 605 0.94 -22.56 -1.73
CA ARG A 605 1.26 -22.34 -3.15
C ARG A 605 2.76 -22.41 -3.43
N LYS A 606 3.55 -21.62 -2.68
CA LYS A 606 4.99 -21.49 -2.92
C LYS A 606 5.73 -22.78 -2.66
N LEU A 607 5.34 -23.52 -1.61
CA LEU A 607 5.89 -24.83 -1.32
C LEU A 607 5.49 -25.85 -2.39
N ARG A 608 4.23 -25.85 -2.83
CA ARG A 608 3.76 -26.77 -3.88
C ARG A 608 4.52 -26.58 -5.19
N THR A 609 4.76 -25.34 -5.60
CA THR A 609 5.59 -25.04 -6.77
C THR A 609 7.04 -25.53 -6.59
N ALA A 610 7.60 -25.43 -5.38
CA ALA A 610 8.96 -25.87 -5.11
C ALA A 610 9.09 -27.40 -5.01
N MET A 611 8.06 -28.08 -4.51
CA MET A 611 7.99 -29.52 -4.23
C MET A 611 6.78 -30.18 -4.90
N PRO A 612 6.74 -30.23 -6.25
CA PRO A 612 5.56 -30.72 -6.97
C PRO A 612 5.37 -32.24 -6.92
N ASN A 613 6.40 -33.00 -6.51
CA ASN A 613 6.47 -34.47 -6.52
C ASN A 613 6.22 -35.12 -5.14
N THR A 614 6.05 -34.34 -4.08
CA THR A 614 5.86 -34.84 -2.70
C THR A 614 4.39 -34.71 -2.27
N ILE A 615 3.82 -35.72 -1.63
CA ILE A 615 2.49 -35.62 -0.99
C ILE A 615 2.55 -34.56 0.10
N PHE A 616 1.67 -33.57 0.06
CA PHE A 616 1.50 -32.63 1.17
C PHE A 616 0.39 -33.09 2.08
N GLN A 617 0.75 -33.23 3.35
CA GLN A 617 -0.15 -33.56 4.43
C GLN A 617 -0.53 -32.30 5.21
N MET A 618 -1.77 -32.25 5.67
CA MET A 618 -2.22 -31.28 6.68
C MET A 618 -2.93 -31.95 7.85
N LEU A 619 -2.85 -31.31 9.02
CA LEU A 619 -3.70 -31.64 10.17
C LEU A 619 -5.00 -30.82 10.14
N LEU A 620 -6.14 -31.50 10.09
CA LEU A 620 -7.48 -30.93 10.02
C LEU A 620 -8.32 -31.40 11.21
N ARG A 621 -9.00 -30.48 11.90
CA ARG A 621 -9.98 -30.85 12.93
C ARG A 621 -11.36 -30.99 12.30
N GLY A 622 -12.01 -32.14 12.47
CA GLY A 622 -13.18 -32.54 11.69
C GLY A 622 -14.37 -31.57 11.75
N SER A 623 -14.61 -30.98 12.93
CA SER A 623 -15.76 -30.11 13.17
C SER A 623 -15.57 -28.65 12.74
N ASN A 624 -14.36 -28.25 12.35
CA ASN A 624 -14.04 -26.83 12.14
C ASN A 624 -12.78 -26.52 11.33
N ALA A 625 -12.28 -27.49 10.58
CA ALA A 625 -11.11 -27.39 9.73
C ALA A 625 -9.85 -26.94 10.50
N VAL A 626 -9.54 -25.65 10.44
CA VAL A 626 -8.37 -25.04 11.10
C VAL A 626 -8.76 -24.04 12.20
N GLY A 627 -10.04 -23.68 12.34
CA GLY A 627 -10.51 -22.62 13.23
C GLY A 627 -10.57 -22.99 14.73
N TYR A 628 -11.24 -22.15 15.55
CA TYR A 628 -11.30 -22.33 17.02
C TYR A 628 -12.69 -22.66 17.59
N LYS A 629 -13.76 -22.49 16.80
CA LYS A 629 -15.16 -22.77 17.19
C LYS A 629 -15.78 -23.78 16.22
N ALA A 630 -17.01 -24.22 16.44
CA ALA A 630 -17.77 -24.95 15.41
C ALA A 630 -18.14 -24.00 14.25
N TYR A 631 -18.19 -24.54 13.04
CA TYR A 631 -18.60 -23.80 11.83
C TYR A 631 -19.67 -24.58 11.08
N PRO A 632 -20.51 -23.90 10.26
CA PRO A 632 -21.46 -24.58 9.38
C PRO A 632 -20.75 -25.56 8.44
N ASP A 633 -21.41 -26.67 8.12
CA ASP A 633 -20.80 -27.74 7.33
C ASP A 633 -20.38 -27.26 5.92
N ASN A 634 -21.13 -26.34 5.29
CA ASN A 634 -20.78 -25.80 3.97
C ASN A 634 -19.46 -24.99 3.96
N LEU A 635 -19.10 -24.35 5.07
CA LEU A 635 -17.81 -23.66 5.19
C LEU A 635 -16.64 -24.67 5.28
N ILE A 636 -16.83 -25.76 6.02
CA ILE A 636 -15.82 -26.82 6.17
C ILE A 636 -15.61 -27.53 4.83
N VAL A 637 -16.71 -27.86 4.13
CA VAL A 637 -16.69 -28.47 2.81
C VAL A 637 -15.89 -27.61 1.84
N LYS A 638 -16.25 -26.33 1.71
CA LYS A 638 -15.57 -25.40 0.80
C LYS A 638 -14.09 -25.20 1.14
N PHE A 639 -13.73 -25.20 2.42
CA PHE A 639 -12.33 -25.14 2.84
C PHE A 639 -11.53 -26.36 2.37
N ILE A 640 -12.07 -27.57 2.56
CA ILE A 640 -11.42 -28.83 2.14
C ILE A 640 -11.24 -28.84 0.62
N GLU A 641 -12.28 -28.45 -0.13
CA GLU A 641 -12.25 -28.38 -1.59
C GLU A 641 -11.16 -27.42 -2.08
N GLU A 642 -11.10 -26.18 -1.57
CA GLU A 642 -10.06 -25.22 -1.96
C GLU A 642 -8.65 -25.63 -1.51
N ALA A 643 -8.53 -26.29 -0.35
CA ALA A 643 -7.27 -26.84 0.14
C ALA A 643 -6.74 -27.98 -0.76
N ALA A 644 -7.62 -28.83 -1.27
CA ALA A 644 -7.25 -29.91 -2.18
C ALA A 644 -6.96 -29.38 -3.61
N ARG A 645 -7.82 -28.50 -4.13
CA ARG A 645 -7.74 -27.89 -5.47
C ARG A 645 -6.41 -27.17 -5.71
N GLY A 646 -5.96 -26.37 -4.74
CA GLY A 646 -4.75 -25.56 -4.87
C GLY A 646 -4.98 -24.31 -5.71
N PHE A 647 -4.11 -24.05 -6.69
CA PHE A 647 -4.04 -22.77 -7.40
C PHE A 647 -4.08 -22.95 -8.91
N ASP A 648 -4.65 -21.97 -9.60
CA ASP A 648 -4.75 -21.97 -11.06
C ASP A 648 -3.34 -21.86 -11.69
N ILE A 649 -3.14 -22.64 -12.76
CA ILE A 649 -1.97 -22.58 -13.63
C ILE A 649 -2.37 -21.76 -14.85
N HIS A 650 -1.59 -20.73 -15.15
CA HIS A 650 -1.83 -19.86 -16.31
C HIS A 650 -0.80 -20.12 -17.40
N ASP A 651 -1.22 -20.09 -18.67
CA ASP A 651 -0.32 -20.01 -19.82
C ASP A 651 0.30 -18.60 -19.98
N GLU A 652 1.12 -18.40 -21.01
CA GLU A 652 1.75 -17.11 -21.31
C GLU A 652 0.74 -16.01 -21.68
N GLU A 653 -0.45 -16.41 -22.12
CA GLU A 653 -1.56 -15.54 -22.53
C GLU A 653 -2.50 -15.22 -21.34
N GLY A 654 -2.28 -15.86 -20.19
CA GLY A 654 -3.02 -15.66 -18.95
C GLY A 654 -4.23 -16.59 -18.79
N ASN A 655 -4.49 -17.52 -19.70
CA ASN A 655 -5.60 -18.45 -19.62
C ASN A 655 -5.31 -19.58 -18.61
N ILE A 656 -6.34 -20.02 -17.90
CA ILE A 656 -6.23 -21.14 -16.96
C ILE A 656 -6.09 -22.44 -17.75
N THR A 657 -4.96 -23.13 -17.59
CA THR A 657 -4.63 -24.39 -18.28
C THR A 657 -4.69 -25.61 -17.35
N GLY A 658 -4.89 -25.39 -16.06
CA GLY A 658 -5.03 -26.44 -15.06
C GLY A 658 -4.89 -25.90 -13.65
N GLU A 659 -4.69 -26.82 -12.70
CA GLU A 659 -4.54 -26.51 -11.29
C GLU A 659 -3.28 -27.18 -10.74
N THR A 660 -2.60 -26.54 -9.79
CA THR A 660 -1.37 -27.09 -9.21
C THR A 660 -1.62 -28.30 -8.33
N GLY A 661 -2.86 -28.51 -7.86
CA GLY A 661 -3.18 -29.25 -6.65
C GLY A 661 -2.66 -28.55 -5.39
N GLY A 662 -3.20 -28.89 -4.23
CA GLY A 662 -2.84 -28.31 -2.94
C GLY A 662 -2.38 -29.38 -1.94
N ILE A 663 -3.28 -29.74 -1.02
CA ILE A 663 -3.13 -30.78 -0.02
C ILE A 663 -3.56 -32.13 -0.62
N ASP A 664 -2.68 -33.13 -0.51
CA ASP A 664 -2.93 -34.47 -1.06
C ASP A 664 -3.38 -35.45 0.04
N LEU A 665 -3.09 -35.18 1.32
CA LEU A 665 -3.48 -36.01 2.48
C LEU A 665 -4.04 -35.15 3.62
N PHE A 666 -5.29 -35.40 4.00
CA PHE A 666 -5.97 -34.74 5.10
C PHE A 666 -5.98 -35.66 6.32
N ARG A 667 -5.20 -35.33 7.34
CA ARG A 667 -5.23 -36.00 8.63
C ARG A 667 -6.34 -35.40 9.50
N ILE A 668 -7.46 -36.10 9.60
CA ILE A 668 -8.71 -35.64 10.21
C ILE A 668 -8.82 -36.21 11.62
N PHE A 669 -8.92 -35.34 12.62
CA PHE A 669 -9.11 -35.76 14.01
C PHE A 669 -10.25 -34.99 14.70
N ASP A 670 -10.76 -35.55 15.80
CA ASP A 670 -11.64 -34.88 16.74
C ASP A 670 -10.99 -34.86 18.13
N SER A 671 -11.19 -33.76 18.89
CA SER A 671 -10.52 -33.59 20.17
C SER A 671 -11.00 -34.52 21.28
N LEU A 672 -12.13 -35.22 21.06
CA LEU A 672 -12.76 -36.14 21.99
C LEU A 672 -12.91 -37.55 21.38
N ASN A 673 -12.25 -37.82 20.23
CA ASN A 673 -12.44 -39.03 19.41
C ASN A 673 -13.89 -39.29 18.99
N TRP A 674 -14.70 -38.24 18.81
CA TRP A 674 -16.08 -38.41 18.42
C TRP A 674 -16.23 -38.54 16.90
N VAL A 675 -16.48 -39.77 16.42
CA VAL A 675 -16.55 -40.10 14.99
C VAL A 675 -17.54 -39.23 14.22
N LYS A 676 -18.70 -38.94 14.80
CA LYS A 676 -19.74 -38.08 14.18
C LYS A 676 -19.21 -36.70 13.78
N ASN A 677 -18.27 -36.14 14.54
CA ASN A 677 -17.66 -34.84 14.22
C ASN A 677 -16.65 -34.90 13.07
N MET A 678 -16.21 -36.10 12.66
CA MET A 678 -15.26 -36.30 11.57
C MET A 678 -15.92 -36.69 10.26
N GLU A 679 -17.12 -37.28 10.30
CA GLU A 679 -17.85 -37.81 9.13
C GLU A 679 -17.93 -36.82 7.96
N VAL A 680 -18.31 -35.56 8.21
CA VAL A 680 -18.41 -34.55 7.13
C VAL A 680 -17.08 -34.31 6.44
N SER A 681 -16.00 -34.17 7.22
CA SER A 681 -14.66 -33.97 6.67
C SER A 681 -14.16 -35.19 5.91
N ILE A 682 -14.35 -36.41 6.46
CA ILE A 682 -13.94 -37.66 5.82
C ILE A 682 -14.68 -37.84 4.48
N ASN A 683 -16.00 -37.68 4.51
CA ASN A 683 -16.85 -37.79 3.32
C ASN A 683 -16.51 -36.74 2.28
N THR A 684 -16.23 -35.50 2.68
CA THR A 684 -15.84 -34.44 1.73
C THR A 684 -14.52 -34.77 1.03
N VAL A 685 -13.49 -35.17 1.78
CA VAL A 685 -12.20 -35.55 1.19
C VAL A 685 -12.38 -36.74 0.24
N ARG A 686 -13.15 -37.76 0.65
CA ARG A 686 -13.40 -38.95 -0.16
C ARG A 686 -14.21 -38.65 -1.42
N ASN A 687 -15.27 -37.86 -1.34
CA ASN A 687 -16.24 -37.75 -2.42
C ASN A 687 -16.05 -36.51 -3.31
N ASN A 688 -15.48 -35.43 -2.77
CA ASN A 688 -15.38 -34.14 -3.47
C ASN A 688 -13.94 -33.80 -3.90
N THR A 689 -12.94 -34.62 -3.56
CA THR A 689 -11.53 -34.36 -3.87
C THR A 689 -10.81 -35.60 -4.40
N ASN A 690 -9.61 -35.41 -4.95
CA ASN A 690 -8.68 -36.50 -5.32
C ASN A 690 -7.65 -36.80 -4.21
N SER A 691 -7.86 -36.28 -3.01
CA SER A 691 -6.94 -36.41 -1.87
C SER A 691 -7.29 -37.62 -1.00
N LEU A 692 -6.34 -38.02 -0.15
CA LEU A 692 -6.49 -39.10 0.83
C LEU A 692 -7.09 -38.58 2.13
N ALA A 693 -8.10 -39.28 2.63
CA ALA A 693 -8.67 -39.06 3.96
C ALA A 693 -7.99 -40.00 4.97
N GLU A 694 -7.19 -39.44 5.87
CA GLU A 694 -6.58 -40.18 6.98
C GLU A 694 -7.33 -39.84 8.26
N ALA A 695 -8.04 -40.81 8.84
CA ALA A 695 -8.85 -40.58 10.03
C ALA A 695 -8.08 -40.95 11.30
N CYS A 696 -8.06 -40.06 12.28
CA CYS A 696 -7.26 -40.21 13.50
C CYS A 696 -8.07 -40.72 14.69
N ILE A 697 -7.43 -41.60 15.46
CA ILE A 697 -7.78 -41.85 16.86
C ILE A 697 -6.68 -41.24 17.73
N CYS A 698 -7.04 -40.27 18.58
CA CYS A 698 -6.12 -39.72 19.56
C CYS A 698 -5.90 -40.73 20.69
N TYR A 699 -4.64 -41.01 21.01
CA TYR A 699 -4.28 -41.96 22.07
C TYR A 699 -4.20 -41.27 23.43
N SER A 700 -4.79 -41.88 24.46
CA SER A 700 -4.73 -41.42 25.86
C SER A 700 -4.77 -42.61 26.82
N GLY A 701 -4.32 -42.41 28.07
CA GLY A 701 -4.27 -43.49 29.05
C GLY A 701 -3.13 -44.47 28.80
N ASP A 702 -3.33 -45.71 29.25
CA ASP A 702 -2.35 -46.79 29.12
C ASP A 702 -3.11 -48.12 28.98
N ILE A 703 -3.09 -48.71 27.77
CA ILE A 703 -3.83 -49.94 27.48
C ILE A 703 -3.32 -51.15 28.27
N LEU A 704 -2.09 -51.09 28.82
CA LEU A 704 -1.50 -52.15 29.64
C LEU A 704 -1.86 -52.01 31.13
N ASP A 705 -2.39 -50.85 31.55
CA ASP A 705 -2.81 -50.65 32.94
C ASP A 705 -4.22 -51.17 33.16
N THR A 706 -4.34 -52.36 33.75
CA THR A 706 -5.62 -53.02 34.03
C THR A 706 -6.53 -52.25 34.99
N LYS A 707 -6.01 -51.24 35.70
CA LYS A 707 -6.82 -50.34 36.54
C LYS A 707 -7.51 -49.24 35.72
N LYS A 708 -7.01 -48.90 34.53
CA LYS A 708 -7.59 -47.90 33.64
C LYS A 708 -8.56 -48.58 32.67
N THR A 709 -9.86 -48.51 32.98
CA THR A 709 -10.90 -49.26 32.24
C THR A 709 -11.56 -48.51 31.09
N LYS A 710 -11.25 -47.22 30.87
CA LYS A 710 -11.91 -46.40 29.83
C LYS A 710 -11.27 -46.53 28.44
N PHE A 711 -9.95 -46.36 28.36
CA PHE A 711 -9.21 -46.37 27.10
C PHE A 711 -8.50 -47.71 26.92
N THR A 712 -9.27 -48.77 26.68
CA THR A 712 -8.80 -50.15 26.50
C THR A 712 -8.46 -50.44 25.03
N VAL A 713 -7.87 -51.60 24.72
CA VAL A 713 -7.67 -52.04 23.33
C VAL A 713 -8.99 -52.08 22.56
N ASP A 714 -10.08 -52.56 23.18
CA ASP A 714 -11.43 -52.63 22.58
C ASP A 714 -11.98 -51.24 22.21
N TYR A 715 -11.72 -50.22 23.03
CA TYR A 715 -12.05 -48.83 22.71
C TYR A 715 -11.42 -48.39 21.39
N TYR A 716 -10.13 -48.66 21.21
CA TYR A 716 -9.39 -48.27 20.01
C TYR A 716 -9.80 -49.06 18.77
N THR A 717 -10.00 -50.39 18.87
CA THR A 717 -10.40 -51.23 17.73
C THR A 717 -11.82 -50.93 17.27
N LYS A 718 -12.75 -50.67 18.20
CA LYS A 718 -14.12 -50.24 17.87
C LYS A 718 -14.15 -48.90 17.13
N LEU A 719 -13.38 -47.92 17.59
CA LEU A 719 -13.25 -46.63 16.89
C LEU A 719 -12.61 -46.81 15.52
N ALA A 720 -11.57 -47.64 15.40
CA ALA A 720 -10.93 -47.92 14.12
C ALA A 720 -11.93 -48.47 13.10
N LYS A 721 -12.78 -49.41 13.53
CA LYS A 721 -13.82 -49.96 12.66
C LYS A 721 -14.85 -48.91 12.24
N GLN A 722 -15.29 -48.05 13.16
CA GLN A 722 -16.20 -46.95 12.83
C GLN A 722 -15.60 -45.96 11.81
N LEU A 723 -14.30 -45.70 11.88
CA LEU A 723 -13.61 -44.81 10.93
C LEU A 723 -13.40 -45.46 9.55
N GLU A 724 -13.15 -46.77 9.52
CA GLU A 724 -13.14 -47.56 8.28
C GLU A 724 -14.51 -47.52 7.60
N ASP A 725 -15.58 -47.78 8.36
CA ASP A 725 -16.96 -47.72 7.87
C ASP A 725 -17.36 -46.31 7.39
N ALA A 726 -16.78 -45.25 7.99
CA ALA A 726 -16.94 -43.87 7.54
C ALA A 726 -16.18 -43.53 6.25
N GLY A 727 -15.40 -44.46 5.69
CA GLY A 727 -14.73 -44.32 4.40
C GLY A 727 -13.31 -43.74 4.46
N ALA A 728 -12.64 -43.81 5.60
CA ALA A 728 -11.23 -43.45 5.70
C ALA A 728 -10.36 -44.30 4.75
N HIS A 729 -9.31 -43.71 4.19
CA HIS A 729 -8.33 -44.41 3.35
C HIS A 729 -7.16 -44.95 4.19
N ILE A 730 -6.83 -44.25 5.28
CA ILE A 730 -5.73 -44.56 6.18
C ILE A 730 -6.23 -44.31 7.61
N LEU A 731 -5.85 -45.19 8.55
CA LEU A 731 -6.07 -44.99 9.97
C LEU A 731 -4.82 -44.35 10.60
N CYS A 732 -4.98 -43.28 11.36
CA CYS A 732 -3.89 -42.69 12.12
C CYS A 732 -4.08 -42.88 13.63
N ILE A 733 -3.01 -43.30 14.32
CA ILE A 733 -2.96 -43.24 15.78
C ILE A 733 -2.18 -41.99 16.17
N LYS A 734 -2.90 -41.01 16.72
CA LYS A 734 -2.34 -39.72 17.11
C LYS A 734 -2.05 -39.70 18.62
N ASP A 735 -0.84 -40.09 18.99
CA ASP A 735 -0.32 -39.95 20.34
C ASP A 735 0.25 -38.54 20.57
N MET A 736 -0.63 -37.55 20.74
CA MET A 736 -0.30 -36.12 20.84
C MET A 736 0.56 -35.72 22.05
N ALA A 737 0.70 -36.61 23.04
CA ALA A 737 1.43 -36.35 24.26
C ALA A 737 2.69 -37.22 24.41
N GLY A 738 2.81 -38.32 23.65
CA GLY A 738 3.93 -39.24 23.80
C GLY A 738 3.71 -40.26 24.91
N LEU A 739 2.47 -40.75 25.04
CA LEU A 739 2.02 -41.68 26.09
C LEU A 739 2.15 -43.15 25.69
N LEU A 740 2.18 -43.45 24.39
CA LEU A 740 2.22 -44.82 23.90
C LEU A 740 3.60 -45.41 24.23
N LYS A 741 3.62 -46.38 25.16
CA LYS A 741 4.85 -47.07 25.56
C LYS A 741 5.22 -48.14 24.53
N PRO A 742 6.50 -48.57 24.45
CA PRO A 742 6.92 -49.53 23.43
C PRO A 742 6.14 -50.85 23.41
N LEU A 743 5.88 -51.45 24.58
CA LEU A 743 5.11 -52.70 24.65
C LEU A 743 3.63 -52.48 24.31
N ALA A 744 3.07 -51.33 24.71
CA ALA A 744 1.71 -50.95 24.36
C ALA A 744 1.56 -50.72 22.85
N ALA A 745 2.59 -50.19 22.19
CA ALA A 745 2.59 -50.06 20.73
C ALA A 745 2.53 -51.42 20.03
N THR A 746 3.25 -52.43 20.52
CA THR A 746 3.14 -53.79 19.96
C THR A 746 1.71 -54.31 20.04
N GLU A 747 1.10 -54.28 21.23
CA GLU A 747 -0.27 -54.80 21.42
C GLU A 747 -1.31 -54.00 20.63
N LEU A 748 -1.24 -52.66 20.66
CA LEU A 748 -2.20 -51.80 19.98
C LEU A 748 -2.13 -51.98 18.46
N ILE A 749 -0.93 -51.95 17.89
CA ILE A 749 -0.76 -52.04 16.43
C ILE A 749 -1.20 -53.41 15.93
N GLN A 750 -0.85 -54.50 16.62
CA GLN A 750 -1.30 -55.85 16.25
C GLN A 750 -2.83 -55.94 16.29
N ALA A 751 -3.46 -55.52 17.38
CA ALA A 751 -4.91 -55.56 17.52
C ALA A 751 -5.63 -54.73 16.43
N LEU A 752 -5.08 -53.57 16.06
CA LEU A 752 -5.63 -52.75 14.98
C LEU A 752 -5.47 -53.40 13.61
N LYS A 753 -4.29 -53.96 13.27
CA LYS A 753 -4.07 -54.67 12.00
C LYS A 753 -4.95 -55.92 11.85
N GLU A 754 -5.38 -56.51 12.97
CA GLU A 754 -6.35 -57.62 12.98
C GLU A 754 -7.81 -57.13 12.85
N SER A 755 -8.10 -55.87 13.20
CA SER A 755 -9.46 -55.34 13.29
C SER A 755 -9.92 -54.58 12.04
N VAL A 756 -9.01 -53.98 11.27
CA VAL A 756 -9.30 -53.18 10.07
C VAL A 756 -8.32 -53.52 8.93
N ASP A 757 -8.74 -53.32 7.68
CA ASP A 757 -7.88 -53.49 6.49
C ASP A 757 -7.08 -52.22 6.14
N LEU A 758 -7.37 -51.11 6.81
CA LEU A 758 -6.69 -49.83 6.54
C LEU A 758 -5.19 -49.87 6.90
N PRO A 759 -4.31 -49.24 6.10
CA PRO A 759 -2.96 -48.89 6.54
C PRO A 759 -2.98 -48.06 7.81
N ILE A 760 -2.00 -48.28 8.69
CA ILE A 760 -1.85 -47.59 9.96
C ILE A 760 -0.67 -46.61 9.90
N HIS A 761 -0.97 -45.36 10.22
CA HIS A 761 -0.01 -44.26 10.34
C HIS A 761 0.14 -43.88 11.82
N LEU A 762 1.30 -44.15 12.42
CA LEU A 762 1.57 -43.80 13.81
C LEU A 762 2.25 -42.44 13.93
N HIS A 763 1.64 -41.59 14.74
CA HIS A 763 2.17 -40.28 15.12
C HIS A 763 2.37 -40.23 16.62
N THR A 764 3.58 -39.91 17.09
CA THR A 764 3.85 -39.66 18.51
C THR A 764 4.78 -38.46 18.72
N HIS A 765 4.89 -38.01 19.97
CA HIS A 765 5.81 -36.98 20.42
C HIS A 765 6.84 -37.56 21.39
N ASP A 766 8.12 -37.24 21.21
CA ASP A 766 9.23 -37.77 22.01
C ASP A 766 9.38 -37.10 23.39
N THR A 767 8.26 -36.64 23.98
CA THR A 767 8.24 -35.90 25.25
C THR A 767 8.84 -36.71 26.38
N SER A 768 8.67 -38.04 26.34
CA SER A 768 9.24 -38.97 27.30
C SER A 768 10.71 -39.33 27.04
N GLY A 769 11.23 -39.04 25.83
CA GLY A 769 12.57 -39.39 25.38
C GLY A 769 12.77 -40.86 25.03
N ILE A 770 11.70 -41.65 24.90
CA ILE A 770 11.76 -43.09 24.57
C ILE A 770 10.94 -43.47 23.33
N GLN A 771 10.40 -42.50 22.59
CA GLN A 771 9.45 -42.81 21.53
C GLN A 771 10.09 -43.39 20.27
N SER A 772 11.41 -43.25 20.11
CA SER A 772 12.16 -44.03 19.11
C SER A 772 12.04 -45.55 19.35
N ALA A 773 12.03 -46.00 20.61
CA ALA A 773 11.79 -47.39 20.96
C ALA A 773 10.34 -47.80 20.68
N THR A 774 9.38 -46.90 20.90
CA THR A 774 7.97 -47.12 20.54
C THR A 774 7.81 -47.31 19.03
N TYR A 775 8.48 -46.49 18.22
CA TYR A 775 8.50 -46.68 16.77
C TYR A 775 9.11 -48.00 16.36
N LEU A 776 10.26 -48.39 16.92
CA LEU A 776 10.85 -49.70 16.62
C LEU A 776 9.84 -50.84 16.87
N ARG A 777 9.16 -50.82 18.03
CA ARG A 777 8.15 -51.83 18.37
C ARG A 777 6.91 -51.78 17.49
N ALA A 778 6.45 -50.59 17.10
CA ALA A 778 5.34 -50.43 16.17
C ALA A 778 5.70 -50.94 14.76
N ILE A 779 6.94 -50.70 14.32
CA ILE A 779 7.47 -51.17 13.03
C ILE A 779 7.58 -52.69 13.01
N GLU A 780 8.12 -53.30 14.08
CA GLU A 780 8.11 -54.76 14.26
C GLU A 780 6.68 -55.33 14.28
N ALA A 781 5.71 -54.59 14.82
CA ALA A 781 4.31 -54.96 14.88
C ALA A 781 3.52 -54.74 13.57
N GLY A 782 4.14 -54.17 12.53
CA GLY A 782 3.50 -54.04 11.22
C GLY A 782 2.88 -52.68 10.91
N VAL A 783 3.22 -51.60 11.63
CA VAL A 783 2.76 -50.24 11.27
C VAL A 783 3.28 -49.84 9.88
N ASP A 784 2.49 -49.10 9.10
CA ASP A 784 2.79 -48.83 7.68
C ASP A 784 3.56 -47.51 7.48
N VAL A 785 3.24 -46.49 8.28
CA VAL A 785 3.89 -45.17 8.23
C VAL A 785 4.17 -44.63 9.64
N VAL A 786 5.30 -43.93 9.83
CA VAL A 786 5.61 -43.19 11.05
C VAL A 786 5.96 -41.72 10.78
N ASP A 787 5.53 -40.83 11.67
CA ASP A 787 5.87 -39.40 11.63
C ASP A 787 7.24 -39.13 12.27
N VAL A 788 8.11 -38.42 11.57
CA VAL A 788 9.47 -38.07 12.03
C VAL A 788 9.72 -36.58 11.80
N ALA A 789 10.63 -35.97 12.56
CA ALA A 789 11.11 -34.61 12.30
C ALA A 789 12.62 -34.63 12.13
N ILE A 790 13.20 -33.77 11.29
CA ILE A 790 14.66 -33.73 11.16
C ILE A 790 15.32 -33.39 12.50
N ASN A 791 16.49 -33.96 12.79
CA ASN A 791 17.07 -33.96 14.15
C ASN A 791 17.05 -32.58 14.87
N PRO A 792 17.48 -31.46 14.24
CA PRO A 792 17.42 -30.14 14.86
C PRO A 792 16.02 -29.64 15.21
N LEU A 793 14.96 -30.23 14.67
CA LEU A 793 13.55 -29.90 14.96
C LEU A 793 12.79 -31.11 15.52
N SER A 794 13.51 -32.07 16.10
CA SER A 794 13.00 -33.29 16.73
C SER A 794 13.26 -33.33 18.24
N GLY A 795 12.76 -34.37 18.90
CA GLY A 795 12.95 -34.62 20.33
C GLY A 795 12.17 -33.65 21.21
N LEU A 796 12.25 -33.84 22.53
CA LEU A 796 11.47 -33.07 23.50
C LEU A 796 9.97 -33.17 23.15
N THR A 797 9.27 -32.05 23.02
CA THR A 797 7.87 -32.03 22.63
C THR A 797 7.64 -32.27 21.14
N SER A 798 8.67 -32.48 20.31
CA SER A 798 8.56 -32.79 18.88
C SER A 798 8.54 -34.30 18.61
N GLN A 799 8.44 -34.70 17.34
CA GLN A 799 8.55 -36.10 16.91
C GLN A 799 9.95 -36.70 17.17
N PRO A 800 10.08 -38.03 17.17
CA PRO A 800 11.38 -38.70 17.10
C PRO A 800 12.22 -38.25 15.89
N GLY A 801 13.54 -38.22 16.07
CA GLY A 801 14.48 -37.67 15.08
C GLY A 801 14.64 -38.53 13.83
N TYR A 802 14.36 -37.97 12.65
CA TYR A 802 14.36 -38.66 11.37
C TYR A 802 15.74 -39.27 11.06
N ASN A 803 16.82 -38.52 11.22
CA ASN A 803 18.17 -39.02 10.97
C ASN A 803 18.47 -40.24 11.86
N SER A 804 18.05 -40.16 13.14
CA SER A 804 18.27 -41.23 14.11
C SER A 804 17.42 -42.46 13.83
N ILE A 805 16.15 -42.30 13.44
CA ILE A 805 15.27 -43.41 13.05
C ILE A 805 15.77 -44.06 11.75
N ALA A 806 16.17 -43.27 10.75
CA ALA A 806 16.73 -43.80 9.51
C ALA A 806 18.01 -44.61 9.78
N ALA A 807 18.90 -44.12 10.67
CA ALA A 807 20.08 -44.87 11.11
C ALA A 807 19.72 -46.15 11.89
N MET A 808 18.72 -46.09 12.78
CA MET A 808 18.23 -47.23 13.55
C MET A 808 17.72 -48.36 12.64
N MET A 809 17.13 -48.01 11.49
CA MET A 809 16.57 -48.98 10.55
C MET A 809 17.61 -49.62 9.62
N GLN A 810 18.88 -49.19 9.62
CA GLN A 810 19.90 -49.76 8.73
C GLN A 810 20.14 -51.25 9.03
N GLY A 811 19.86 -52.11 8.05
CA GLY A 811 19.93 -53.56 8.17
C GLY A 811 18.70 -54.23 8.78
N HIS A 812 17.65 -53.48 9.11
CA HIS A 812 16.36 -54.04 9.53
C HIS A 812 15.56 -54.56 8.32
N GLU A 813 14.76 -55.61 8.49
CA GLU A 813 14.01 -56.23 7.36
C GLU A 813 13.00 -55.29 6.68
N ARG A 814 12.46 -54.34 7.44
CA ARG A 814 11.55 -53.28 6.96
C ARG A 814 12.26 -51.97 6.62
N GLU A 815 13.59 -51.95 6.49
CA GLU A 815 14.34 -50.74 6.14
C GLU A 815 13.82 -50.10 4.85
N ASN A 816 13.54 -48.80 4.91
CA ASN A 816 13.43 -47.97 3.72
C ASN A 816 14.71 -47.14 3.60
N PRO A 817 15.64 -47.49 2.68
CA PRO A 817 16.97 -46.88 2.66
C PRO A 817 16.90 -45.36 2.48
N VAL A 818 17.58 -44.62 3.34
CA VAL A 818 17.69 -43.15 3.26
C VAL A 818 19.16 -42.76 3.13
N ASN A 819 19.46 -41.79 2.27
CA ASN A 819 20.81 -41.21 2.19
C ASN A 819 21.11 -40.37 3.44
N LEU A 820 21.59 -41.04 4.49
CA LEU A 820 21.85 -40.43 5.80
C LEU A 820 22.88 -39.29 5.75
N PRO A 821 24.03 -39.39 5.03
CA PRO A 821 24.95 -38.25 4.87
C PRO A 821 24.28 -37.00 4.30
N LEU A 822 23.44 -37.15 3.29
CA LEU A 822 22.68 -36.03 2.71
C LEU A 822 21.61 -35.51 3.69
N LEU A 823 20.92 -36.41 4.40
CA LEU A 823 19.94 -36.02 5.43
C LEU A 823 20.61 -35.23 6.57
N ASN A 824 21.86 -35.54 6.92
CA ASN A 824 22.64 -34.77 7.89
C ASN A 824 22.97 -33.36 7.38
N GLN A 825 23.24 -33.16 6.08
CA GLN A 825 23.43 -31.81 5.54
C GLN A 825 22.15 -30.96 5.64
N TYR A 826 20.97 -31.58 5.50
CA TYR A 826 19.71 -30.88 5.79
C TYR A 826 19.53 -30.58 7.27
N ALA A 827 20.06 -31.42 8.17
CA ALA A 827 20.09 -31.11 9.60
C ALA A 827 20.98 -29.88 9.87
N ASP A 828 22.15 -29.77 9.27
CA ASP A 828 23.02 -28.60 9.42
C ASP A 828 22.32 -27.29 8.98
N TYR A 829 21.53 -27.36 7.89
CA TYR A 829 20.68 -26.25 7.44
C TYR A 829 19.68 -25.85 8.53
N TRP A 830 18.91 -26.82 9.05
CA TRP A 830 17.86 -26.54 10.04
C TRP A 830 18.38 -26.17 11.42
N GLU A 831 19.56 -26.65 11.81
CA GLU A 831 20.25 -26.20 13.02
C GLU A 831 20.60 -24.71 12.92
N THR A 832 21.16 -24.30 11.78
CA THR A 832 21.46 -22.89 11.52
C THR A 832 20.20 -22.05 11.53
N VAL A 833 19.13 -22.50 10.86
CA VAL A 833 17.84 -21.77 10.83
C VAL A 833 17.21 -21.68 12.22
N ARG A 834 17.20 -22.76 13.02
CA ARG A 834 16.65 -22.77 14.38
C ARG A 834 17.28 -21.70 15.27
N SER A 835 18.55 -21.36 15.06
CA SER A 835 19.22 -20.28 15.78
C SER A 835 18.53 -18.91 15.64
N TYR A 836 17.79 -18.68 14.56
CA TYR A 836 17.01 -17.45 14.31
C TYR A 836 15.75 -17.37 15.16
N TYR A 837 15.33 -18.49 15.75
CA TYR A 837 14.06 -18.64 16.47
C TYR A 837 14.25 -18.79 17.98
N TYR A 838 15.44 -18.50 18.50
CA TYR A 838 15.77 -18.66 19.91
C TYR A 838 14.80 -18.02 20.92
N PRO A 839 14.12 -16.88 20.64
CA PRO A 839 13.16 -16.30 21.59
C PRO A 839 11.90 -17.16 21.77
N PHE A 840 11.66 -18.09 20.86
CA PHE A 840 10.46 -18.92 20.77
C PHE A 840 10.70 -20.37 21.18
N GLU A 841 11.90 -20.70 21.63
CA GLU A 841 12.28 -22.03 22.08
C GLU A 841 11.40 -22.51 23.24
N THR A 842 11.05 -23.79 23.22
CA THR A 842 10.44 -24.44 24.37
C THR A 842 11.39 -24.41 25.57
N GLU A 843 10.84 -24.19 26.77
CA GLU A 843 11.63 -24.17 28.00
C GLU A 843 12.05 -25.58 28.47
N LEU A 844 11.48 -26.64 27.87
CA LEU A 844 11.84 -28.03 28.18
C LEU A 844 13.24 -28.34 27.62
N ARG A 845 14.15 -28.83 28.47
CA ARG A 845 15.55 -29.11 28.08
C ARG A 845 15.86 -30.58 27.86
N ALA A 846 15.03 -31.48 28.35
CA ALA A 846 15.18 -32.93 28.23
C ALA A 846 13.82 -33.62 28.30
N GLY A 847 13.74 -34.87 27.86
CA GLY A 847 12.54 -35.70 28.01
C GLY A 847 12.14 -35.89 29.47
N THR A 848 10.86 -36.14 29.73
CA THR A 848 10.30 -36.26 31.08
C THR A 848 9.25 -37.37 31.17
N ALA A 849 9.38 -38.22 32.20
CA ALA A 849 8.39 -39.25 32.51
C ALA A 849 7.12 -38.71 33.18
N THR A 850 7.12 -37.48 33.70
CA THR A 850 5.93 -36.83 34.30
C THR A 850 4.78 -36.67 33.31
N ILE A 851 5.06 -36.82 32.01
CA ILE A 851 4.03 -36.84 30.97
C ILE A 851 3.02 -37.98 31.17
N TYR A 852 3.43 -39.12 31.73
CA TYR A 852 2.53 -40.27 31.96
C TYR A 852 1.55 -40.03 33.12
N ASP A 853 1.85 -39.08 34.01
CA ASP A 853 0.96 -38.68 35.10
C ASP A 853 0.01 -37.54 34.71
N THR A 854 0.51 -36.62 33.89
CA THR A 854 -0.18 -35.35 33.57
C THR A 854 -0.90 -35.38 32.23
N GLU A 855 -0.41 -36.18 31.29
CA GLU A 855 -0.96 -36.33 29.94
C GLU A 855 -1.14 -34.98 29.21
N ILE A 856 -0.29 -33.99 29.51
CA ILE A 856 -0.29 -32.66 28.89
C ILE A 856 0.39 -32.75 27.52
N PRO A 857 -0.32 -32.56 26.38
CA PRO A 857 0.28 -32.67 25.06
C PRO A 857 1.35 -31.59 24.83
N GLY A 858 2.30 -31.85 23.93
CA GLY A 858 3.48 -31.01 23.72
C GLY A 858 3.17 -29.53 23.52
N GLY A 859 2.23 -29.21 22.61
CA GLY A 859 1.80 -27.83 22.36
C GLY A 859 1.16 -27.13 23.56
N GLN A 860 0.42 -27.86 24.42
CA GLN A 860 -0.11 -27.29 25.65
C GLN A 860 1.00 -27.09 26.68
N TYR A 861 1.99 -27.98 26.74
CA TYR A 861 3.12 -27.85 27.65
C TYR A 861 3.91 -26.57 27.40
N SER A 862 4.20 -26.28 26.13
CA SER A 862 4.89 -25.05 25.71
C SER A 862 4.07 -23.77 26.00
N ASN A 863 2.74 -23.86 26.14
CA ASN A 863 1.86 -22.72 26.39
C ASN A 863 1.48 -22.52 27.86
N LEU A 864 1.28 -23.60 28.62
CA LEU A 864 0.72 -23.58 29.97
C LEU A 864 1.61 -22.84 30.97
N ARG A 865 2.94 -23.00 30.84
CA ARG A 865 3.89 -22.33 31.73
C ARG A 865 3.98 -20.82 31.47
N PRO A 866 4.10 -20.34 30.22
CA PRO A 866 3.92 -18.92 29.91
C PRO A 866 2.58 -18.33 30.39
N GLN A 867 1.47 -19.08 30.30
CA GLN A 867 0.18 -18.65 30.83
C GLN A 867 0.19 -18.52 32.36
N ALA A 868 0.73 -19.52 33.06
CA ALA A 868 0.90 -19.46 34.52
C ALA A 868 1.73 -18.25 34.95
N ARG A 869 2.82 -17.93 34.22
CA ARG A 869 3.62 -16.72 34.44
C ARG A 869 2.81 -15.44 34.26
N GLY A 870 1.99 -15.36 33.21
CA GLY A 870 1.10 -14.21 32.97
C GLY A 870 0.08 -13.98 34.09
N LEU A 871 -0.30 -15.03 34.82
CA LEU A 871 -1.20 -14.97 35.98
C LEU A 871 -0.46 -14.86 37.33
N GLY A 872 0.87 -14.79 37.34
CA GLY A 872 1.68 -14.77 38.57
C GLY A 872 1.68 -16.09 39.35
N LEU A 873 1.42 -17.22 38.69
CA LEU A 873 1.33 -18.57 39.29
C LEU A 873 2.50 -19.48 38.89
N GLU A 874 3.58 -18.92 38.35
CA GLU A 874 4.72 -19.69 37.82
C GLU A 874 5.42 -20.55 38.89
N ASP A 875 5.55 -20.02 40.11
CA ASP A 875 6.11 -20.71 41.27
C ASP A 875 5.26 -21.91 41.71
N GLN A 876 3.96 -21.90 41.38
CA GLN A 876 3.00 -22.96 41.68
C GLN A 876 2.81 -23.97 40.53
N PHE A 877 3.69 -23.99 39.53
CA PHE A 877 3.56 -24.91 38.39
C PHE A 877 3.45 -26.40 38.77
N PRO A 878 4.14 -26.93 39.80
CA PRO A 878 3.89 -28.29 40.28
C PRO A 878 2.44 -28.53 40.72
N THR A 879 1.82 -27.55 41.38
CA THR A 879 0.40 -27.60 41.79
C THR A 879 -0.51 -27.54 40.57
N ILE A 880 -0.21 -26.69 39.58
CA ILE A 880 -0.96 -26.64 38.32
C ILE A 880 -0.95 -28.00 37.63
N ARG A 881 0.19 -28.69 37.58
CA ARG A 881 0.28 -30.05 37.00
C ARG A 881 -0.60 -31.06 37.73
N LYS A 882 -0.60 -31.03 39.07
CA LYS A 882 -1.48 -31.88 39.88
C LYS A 882 -2.96 -31.58 39.61
N ASN A 883 -3.32 -30.29 39.56
CA ASN A 883 -4.67 -29.85 39.27
C ASN A 883 -5.10 -30.15 37.83
N TYR A 884 -4.16 -30.26 36.89
CA TYR A 884 -4.44 -30.67 35.51
C TYR A 884 -4.92 -32.13 35.46
N SER A 885 -4.22 -33.05 36.13
CA SER A 885 -4.69 -34.44 36.26
C SER A 885 -6.03 -34.50 37.00
N ALA A 886 -6.20 -33.72 38.08
CA ALA A 886 -7.43 -33.69 38.84
C ALA A 886 -8.63 -33.13 38.06
N ALA A 887 -8.42 -32.09 37.24
CA ALA A 887 -9.44 -31.54 36.34
C ALA A 887 -9.82 -32.55 35.24
N ASN A 888 -8.86 -33.31 34.72
CA ASN A 888 -9.13 -34.38 33.76
C ASN A 888 -10.05 -35.46 34.36
N ASP A 889 -9.81 -35.87 35.61
CA ASP A 889 -10.66 -36.83 36.31
C ASP A 889 -12.06 -36.27 36.54
N LEU A 890 -12.16 -34.98 36.92
CA LEU A 890 -13.43 -34.27 37.13
C LEU A 890 -14.31 -34.23 35.87
N PHE A 891 -13.67 -34.18 34.70
CA PHE A 891 -14.35 -34.18 33.40
C PHE A 891 -14.55 -35.58 32.82
N GLY A 892 -14.32 -36.63 33.62
CA GLY A 892 -14.58 -38.02 33.24
C GLY A 892 -13.48 -38.64 32.39
N ASN A 893 -12.23 -38.20 32.55
CA ASN A 893 -11.04 -38.65 31.82
C ASN A 893 -11.16 -38.42 30.30
N LEU A 894 -10.69 -37.25 29.85
CA LEU A 894 -10.82 -36.79 28.47
C LEU A 894 -9.62 -37.20 27.61
N ILE A 895 -9.87 -37.32 26.31
CA ILE A 895 -8.82 -37.12 25.31
C ILE A 895 -8.39 -35.64 25.38
N LYS A 896 -7.09 -35.38 25.53
CA LYS A 896 -6.53 -34.04 25.76
C LYS A 896 -5.66 -33.59 24.60
N VAL A 897 -6.29 -32.98 23.62
CA VAL A 897 -5.66 -32.35 22.45
C VAL A 897 -6.39 -31.04 22.16
N THR A 898 -5.83 -30.12 21.36
CA THR A 898 -6.50 -28.82 21.15
C THR A 898 -7.90 -28.99 20.53
N PRO A 899 -8.97 -28.47 21.16
CA PRO A 899 -8.99 -27.52 22.28
C PRO A 899 -9.25 -28.13 23.67
N SER A 900 -9.58 -29.42 23.81
CA SER A 900 -9.86 -30.06 25.11
C SER A 900 -8.68 -29.97 26.10
N SER A 901 -7.43 -30.05 25.63
CA SER A 901 -6.25 -29.86 26.48
C SER A 901 -6.18 -28.45 27.10
N LYS A 902 -6.65 -27.44 26.36
CA LYS A 902 -6.76 -26.07 26.88
C LYS A 902 -7.83 -25.98 27.95
N VAL A 903 -8.98 -26.62 27.75
CA VAL A 903 -10.07 -26.65 28.76
C VAL A 903 -9.57 -27.20 30.10
N VAL A 904 -8.82 -28.31 30.06
CA VAL A 904 -8.21 -28.89 31.27
C VAL A 904 -7.16 -27.94 31.87
N GLY A 905 -6.37 -27.27 31.04
CA GLY A 905 -5.40 -26.25 31.47
C GLY A 905 -6.03 -25.04 32.17
N ASP A 906 -7.10 -24.49 31.59
CA ASP A 906 -7.84 -23.36 32.15
C ASP A 906 -8.46 -23.74 33.50
N MET A 907 -9.05 -24.94 33.59
CA MET A 907 -9.58 -25.45 34.85
C MET A 907 -8.48 -25.65 35.90
N ALA A 908 -7.32 -26.19 35.51
CA ALA A 908 -6.20 -26.40 36.41
C ALA A 908 -5.69 -25.07 36.99
N MET A 909 -5.51 -24.06 36.15
CA MET A 909 -5.11 -22.71 36.58
C MET A 909 -6.17 -22.06 37.45
N PHE A 910 -7.46 -22.20 37.12
CA PHE A 910 -8.57 -21.71 37.92
C PHE A 910 -8.59 -22.34 39.32
N MET A 911 -8.42 -23.66 39.41
CA MET A 911 -8.32 -24.38 40.68
C MET A 911 -7.11 -23.92 41.49
N THR A 912 -5.95 -23.74 40.86
CA THR A 912 -4.74 -23.25 41.54
C THR A 912 -4.91 -21.82 42.06
N SER A 913 -5.39 -20.91 41.21
CA SER A 913 -5.58 -19.49 41.57
C SER A 913 -6.55 -19.30 42.74
N ASN A 914 -7.58 -20.15 42.83
CA ASN A 914 -8.61 -20.08 43.86
C ASN A 914 -8.39 -21.05 45.03
N ASN A 915 -7.25 -21.77 45.06
CA ASN A 915 -6.91 -22.78 46.05
C ASN A 915 -8.03 -23.82 46.27
N LEU A 916 -8.56 -24.36 45.17
CA LEU A 916 -9.67 -25.32 45.17
C LEU A 916 -9.19 -26.76 44.99
N THR A 917 -9.72 -27.70 45.77
CA THR A 917 -9.61 -29.14 45.50
C THR A 917 -10.75 -29.63 44.60
N PRO A 918 -10.66 -30.84 44.01
CA PRO A 918 -11.78 -31.45 43.27
C PRO A 918 -13.09 -31.51 44.07
N GLU A 919 -13.00 -31.84 45.36
CA GLU A 919 -14.13 -31.89 46.27
C GLU A 919 -14.73 -30.49 46.50
N ASP A 920 -13.90 -29.46 46.57
CA ASP A 920 -14.36 -28.07 46.65
C ASP A 920 -15.12 -27.63 45.39
N VAL A 921 -14.66 -28.05 44.21
CA VAL A 921 -15.33 -27.76 42.94
C VAL A 921 -16.75 -28.33 42.94
N VAL A 922 -16.93 -29.58 43.38
CA VAL A 922 -18.26 -30.20 43.45
C VAL A 922 -19.12 -29.57 44.55
N ARG A 923 -18.56 -29.35 45.75
CA ARG A 923 -19.29 -28.83 46.91
C ARG A 923 -19.70 -27.36 46.77
N ARG A 924 -18.85 -26.54 46.15
CA ARG A 924 -19.01 -25.08 46.05
C ARG A 924 -19.38 -24.62 44.64
N GLY A 925 -19.47 -25.54 43.67
CA GLY A 925 -19.61 -25.25 42.24
C GLY A 925 -20.74 -24.29 41.88
N ALA A 926 -21.88 -24.37 42.57
CA ALA A 926 -23.02 -23.47 42.32
C ALA A 926 -22.70 -21.97 42.54
N LYS A 927 -21.65 -21.65 43.31
CA LYS A 927 -21.19 -20.29 43.61
C LYS A 927 -19.90 -19.91 42.87
N LEU A 928 -19.36 -20.80 42.04
CA LEU A 928 -18.14 -20.56 41.28
C LEU A 928 -18.49 -20.07 39.86
N ASP A 929 -17.68 -19.17 39.35
CA ASP A 929 -17.74 -18.75 37.94
C ASP A 929 -16.63 -19.46 37.17
N PHE A 930 -17.01 -20.56 36.53
CA PHE A 930 -16.09 -21.39 35.75
C PHE A 930 -15.59 -20.68 34.49
N PRO A 931 -14.37 -20.99 34.02
CA PRO A 931 -13.86 -20.51 32.74
C PRO A 931 -14.80 -20.85 31.58
N ASP A 932 -14.94 -19.95 30.61
CA ASP A 932 -15.85 -20.15 29.46
C ASP A 932 -15.49 -21.38 28.62
N SER A 933 -14.20 -21.74 28.55
CA SER A 933 -13.77 -22.97 27.88
C SER A 933 -14.34 -24.24 28.53
N VAL A 934 -14.49 -24.24 29.87
CA VAL A 934 -15.12 -25.33 30.63
C VAL A 934 -16.63 -25.36 30.40
N LYS A 935 -17.29 -24.19 30.36
CA LYS A 935 -18.71 -24.10 30.01
C LYS A 935 -18.98 -24.62 28.60
N ASN A 936 -18.17 -24.21 27.63
CA ASN A 936 -18.31 -24.63 26.23
C ASN A 936 -18.14 -26.16 26.07
N LEU A 937 -17.18 -26.76 26.79
CA LEU A 937 -17.03 -28.22 26.83
C LEU A 937 -18.30 -28.87 27.40
N MET A 938 -18.77 -28.42 28.57
CA MET A 938 -19.92 -29.01 29.27
C MET A 938 -21.23 -28.81 28.50
N ARG A 939 -21.36 -27.71 27.76
CA ARG A 939 -22.51 -27.45 26.88
C ARG A 939 -22.52 -28.36 25.65
N GLY A 940 -21.38 -28.96 25.28
CA GLY A 940 -21.26 -29.84 24.12
C GLY A 940 -20.73 -29.14 22.85
N ASP A 941 -20.23 -27.91 22.95
CA ASP A 941 -19.69 -27.16 21.80
C ASP A 941 -18.45 -27.84 21.18
N LEU A 942 -17.74 -28.65 21.98
CA LEU A 942 -16.57 -29.42 21.54
C LEU A 942 -16.93 -30.85 21.09
N GLY A 943 -18.21 -31.23 21.19
CA GLY A 943 -18.70 -32.58 20.96
C GLY A 943 -18.94 -33.39 22.24
N GLN A 944 -19.09 -34.70 22.08
CA GLN A 944 -19.43 -35.64 23.15
C GLN A 944 -18.30 -36.63 23.43
N ILE A 945 -18.26 -37.15 24.66
CA ILE A 945 -17.37 -38.26 25.05
C ILE A 945 -18.15 -39.58 25.14
N GLU A 946 -17.47 -40.71 24.94
CA GLU A 946 -18.09 -42.03 25.19
C GLU A 946 -18.50 -42.15 26.66
N GLY A 947 -19.77 -42.54 26.90
CA GLY A 947 -20.39 -42.59 28.22
C GLY A 947 -21.03 -41.28 28.70
N GLY A 948 -20.82 -40.15 28.00
CA GLY A 948 -21.35 -38.84 28.37
C GLY A 948 -20.61 -38.16 29.53
N PHE A 949 -20.92 -36.88 29.77
CA PHE A 949 -20.37 -36.12 30.90
C PHE A 949 -21.08 -36.46 32.21
N ASN A 950 -20.41 -36.28 33.35
CA ASN A 950 -21.05 -36.40 34.66
C ASN A 950 -22.13 -35.33 34.82
N THR A 951 -23.39 -35.75 34.98
CA THR A 951 -24.55 -34.85 35.00
C THR A 951 -24.54 -33.86 36.16
N ASP A 952 -23.96 -34.22 37.30
CA ASP A 952 -23.89 -33.33 38.46
C ASP A 952 -22.87 -32.21 38.23
N VAL A 953 -21.69 -32.57 37.70
CA VAL A 953 -20.66 -31.60 37.31
C VAL A 953 -21.16 -30.71 36.17
N GLN A 954 -21.82 -31.28 35.18
CA GLN A 954 -22.36 -30.55 34.03
C GLN A 954 -23.40 -29.50 34.47
N LYS A 955 -24.33 -29.86 35.37
CA LYS A 955 -25.31 -28.91 35.94
C LYS A 955 -24.65 -27.83 36.79
N LEU A 956 -23.61 -28.16 37.56
CA LEU A 956 -22.89 -27.17 38.35
C LEU A 956 -22.21 -26.10 37.48
N VAL A 957 -21.63 -26.52 36.34
CA VAL A 957 -20.94 -25.62 35.41
C VAL A 957 -21.92 -24.78 34.60
N LEU A 958 -22.96 -25.42 34.04
CA LEU A 958 -23.92 -24.77 33.12
C LEU A 958 -25.04 -24.00 33.83
N LYS A 959 -25.29 -24.32 35.11
CA LYS A 959 -26.41 -23.76 35.89
C LYS A 959 -27.73 -24.03 35.13
N ASP A 960 -28.36 -22.99 34.57
CA ASP A 960 -29.63 -23.08 33.86
C ASP A 960 -29.47 -23.31 32.34
N GLU A 961 -28.24 -23.23 31.80
CA GLU A 961 -27.98 -23.47 30.37
C GLU A 961 -28.19 -24.95 29.99
N GLN A 962 -28.86 -25.19 28.85
CA GLN A 962 -29.12 -26.55 28.36
C GLN A 962 -27.93 -27.07 27.52
N PRO A 963 -27.44 -28.29 27.78
CA PRO A 963 -26.40 -28.91 26.96
C PRO A 963 -26.97 -29.50 25.65
N TYR A 964 -26.16 -29.49 24.60
CA TYR A 964 -26.39 -30.20 23.36
C TYR A 964 -26.01 -31.69 23.50
N THR A 965 -26.66 -32.56 22.73
CA THR A 965 -26.35 -34.02 22.69
C THR A 965 -25.99 -34.51 21.28
N ASP A 966 -26.22 -33.66 20.28
CA ASP A 966 -25.92 -33.83 18.87
C ASP A 966 -24.73 -32.93 18.44
N ARG A 967 -24.40 -32.92 17.15
CA ARG A 967 -23.22 -32.21 16.64
C ARG A 967 -23.40 -30.70 16.82
N PRO A 968 -22.38 -29.97 17.30
CA PRO A 968 -22.48 -28.52 17.48
C PRO A 968 -22.75 -27.79 16.16
N ASN A 969 -22.24 -28.31 15.04
CA ASN A 969 -22.43 -27.75 13.70
C ASN A 969 -23.89 -27.81 13.23
N ALA A 970 -24.70 -28.76 13.73
CA ALA A 970 -26.09 -28.95 13.30
C ALA A 970 -27.01 -27.80 13.72
N HIS A 971 -26.56 -26.96 14.66
CA HIS A 971 -27.27 -25.80 15.18
C HIS A 971 -26.84 -24.48 14.53
N LEU A 972 -26.06 -24.53 13.46
CA LEU A 972 -25.53 -23.36 12.76
C LEU A 972 -26.13 -23.25 11.36
N ASP A 973 -26.61 -22.06 11.02
CA ASP A 973 -27.12 -21.79 9.67
C ASP A 973 -25.98 -21.85 8.63
N PRO A 974 -26.23 -22.39 7.43
CA PRO A 974 -25.26 -22.37 6.33
C PRO A 974 -24.81 -20.95 5.99
N ILE A 975 -23.54 -20.79 5.61
CA ILE A 975 -23.03 -19.51 5.10
C ILE A 975 -23.69 -19.16 3.76
N ASP A 976 -24.25 -17.96 3.66
CA ASP A 976 -24.58 -17.33 2.38
C ASP A 976 -23.30 -16.69 1.80
N TRP A 977 -22.84 -17.22 0.67
CA TRP A 977 -21.57 -16.79 0.07
C TRP A 977 -21.65 -15.41 -0.58
N ASP A 978 -22.82 -15.00 -1.07
CA ASP A 978 -23.00 -13.70 -1.71
C ASP A 978 -23.06 -12.60 -0.66
N GLU A 979 -23.77 -12.85 0.44
CA GLU A 979 -23.78 -11.97 1.62
C GLU A 979 -22.37 -11.85 2.22
N ALA A 980 -21.67 -12.97 2.43
CA ALA A 980 -20.31 -12.95 2.97
C ALA A 980 -19.31 -12.16 2.09
N ARG A 981 -19.43 -12.22 0.76
CA ARG A 981 -18.62 -11.40 -0.16
C ARG A 981 -18.96 -9.92 -0.07
N LYS A 982 -20.24 -9.60 0.10
CA LYS A 982 -20.70 -8.23 0.28
C LYS A 982 -20.15 -7.64 1.58
N GLU A 983 -20.29 -8.35 2.70
CA GLU A 983 -19.75 -7.95 4.01
C GLU A 983 -18.22 -7.75 3.94
N TYR A 984 -17.50 -8.66 3.29
CA TYR A 984 -16.06 -8.51 3.06
C TYR A 984 -15.74 -7.21 2.30
N THR A 985 -16.48 -6.95 1.21
CA THR A 985 -16.25 -5.77 0.35
C THR A 985 -16.54 -4.47 1.10
N GLU A 986 -17.60 -4.45 1.92
CA GLU A 986 -17.95 -3.31 2.78
C GLU A 986 -16.87 -3.05 3.83
N GLN A 987 -16.29 -4.11 4.42
CA GLN A 987 -15.27 -3.98 5.45
C GLN A 987 -13.89 -3.56 4.89
N PHE A 988 -13.48 -4.07 3.74
CA PHE A 988 -12.13 -3.88 3.19
C PHE A 988 -12.06 -2.97 1.96
N GLY A 989 -13.19 -2.41 1.52
CA GLY A 989 -13.30 -1.50 0.38
C GLY A 989 -13.02 -2.14 -0.99
N THR A 990 -12.69 -3.42 -1.02
CA THR A 990 -12.40 -4.20 -2.24
C THR A 990 -12.97 -5.61 -2.10
N PRO A 991 -13.46 -6.21 -3.20
CA PRO A 991 -13.93 -7.58 -3.16
C PRO A 991 -12.77 -8.55 -2.88
N PRO A 992 -13.05 -9.72 -2.28
CA PRO A 992 -12.01 -10.73 -2.06
C PRO A 992 -11.43 -11.16 -3.41
N ALA A 993 -10.11 -11.29 -3.49
CA ALA A 993 -9.43 -11.63 -4.74
C ALA A 993 -9.76 -13.05 -5.21
N ASP A 994 -10.02 -13.96 -4.27
CA ASP A 994 -10.44 -15.33 -4.50
C ASP A 994 -11.19 -15.88 -3.26
N ASP A 995 -11.73 -17.10 -3.39
CA ASP A 995 -12.44 -17.78 -2.30
C ASP A 995 -11.54 -18.05 -1.09
N LYS A 996 -10.22 -18.17 -1.28
CA LYS A 996 -9.28 -18.50 -0.22
C LYS A 996 -9.11 -17.33 0.75
N GLN A 997 -9.13 -16.09 0.24
CA GLN A 997 -9.19 -14.89 1.09
C GLN A 997 -10.48 -14.84 1.91
N LEU A 998 -11.62 -15.11 1.27
CA LEU A 998 -12.91 -15.13 1.97
C LEU A 998 -12.94 -16.23 3.04
N LEU A 999 -12.42 -17.43 2.76
CA LEU A 999 -12.31 -18.51 3.73
C LEU A 999 -11.43 -18.13 4.94
N SER A 1000 -10.29 -17.48 4.71
CA SER A 1000 -9.43 -16.99 5.81
C SER A 1000 -10.17 -15.99 6.70
N TYR A 1001 -10.94 -15.07 6.09
CA TYR A 1001 -11.79 -14.13 6.80
C TYR A 1001 -12.88 -14.83 7.61
N LEU A 1002 -13.67 -15.72 7.00
CA LEU A 1002 -14.77 -16.43 7.68
C LEU A 1002 -14.29 -17.32 8.83
N LEU A 1003 -13.11 -17.94 8.68
CA LEU A 1003 -12.50 -18.74 9.74
C LEU A 1003 -11.95 -17.85 10.87
N TYR A 1004 -11.36 -16.69 10.54
CA TYR A 1004 -10.67 -15.81 11.46
C TYR A 1004 -10.91 -14.31 11.21
N PRO A 1005 -12.12 -13.76 11.45
CA PRO A 1005 -12.47 -12.42 10.98
C PRO A 1005 -11.55 -11.31 11.52
N LYS A 1006 -11.30 -11.31 12.84
CA LYS A 1006 -10.43 -10.33 13.49
C LYS A 1006 -8.97 -10.47 13.06
N VAL A 1007 -8.45 -11.70 13.00
CA VAL A 1007 -7.05 -11.97 12.64
C VAL A 1007 -6.78 -11.56 11.20
N TYR A 1008 -7.74 -11.86 10.32
CA TYR A 1008 -7.66 -11.48 8.93
C TYR A 1008 -7.69 -9.97 8.77
N ALA A 1009 -8.56 -9.26 9.49
CA ALA A 1009 -8.61 -7.80 9.47
C ALA A 1009 -7.30 -7.15 9.95
N ASP A 1010 -6.72 -7.67 11.04
CA ASP A 1010 -5.43 -7.22 11.56
C ASP A 1010 -4.29 -7.50 10.54
N TYR A 1011 -4.29 -8.68 9.92
CA TYR A 1011 -3.36 -9.08 8.86
C TYR A 1011 -3.48 -8.18 7.62
N PHE A 1012 -4.71 -7.90 7.17
CA PHE A 1012 -4.99 -7.04 6.02
C PHE A 1012 -4.46 -5.62 6.26
N THR A 1013 -4.79 -5.03 7.42
CA THR A 1013 -4.30 -3.71 7.83
C THR A 1013 -2.77 -3.67 7.87
N HIS A 1014 -2.13 -4.71 8.40
CA HIS A 1014 -0.68 -4.82 8.42
C HIS A 1014 -0.09 -4.93 7.00
N GLU A 1015 -0.69 -5.73 6.11
CA GLU A 1015 -0.27 -5.85 4.71
C GLU A 1015 -0.44 -4.53 3.94
N GLU A 1016 -1.48 -3.75 4.22
CA GLU A 1016 -1.65 -2.42 3.65
C GLU A 1016 -0.52 -1.46 4.05
N ALA A 1017 -0.17 -1.45 5.34
CA ALA A 1017 0.89 -0.59 5.86
C ALA A 1017 2.29 -1.00 5.38
N TYR A 1018 2.62 -2.30 5.46
CA TYR A 1018 4.00 -2.80 5.33
C TYR A 1018 4.24 -3.71 4.12
N GLY A 1019 3.18 -4.10 3.42
CA GLY A 1019 3.26 -5.02 2.30
C GLY A 1019 3.68 -6.44 2.73
N GLN A 1020 4.31 -7.15 1.80
CA GLN A 1020 4.58 -8.58 1.92
C GLN A 1020 5.87 -8.87 2.72
N VAL A 1021 5.84 -8.62 4.03
CA VAL A 1021 6.96 -8.81 4.97
C VAL A 1021 7.45 -10.26 5.07
N ALA A 1022 6.62 -11.22 4.67
CA ALA A 1022 7.00 -12.64 4.53
C ALA A 1022 8.18 -12.87 3.56
N ASN A 1023 8.54 -11.89 2.72
CA ASN A 1023 9.71 -11.94 1.84
C ASN A 1023 11.04 -11.63 2.53
N LEU A 1024 11.00 -10.97 3.70
CA LEU A 1024 12.21 -10.62 4.45
C LEU A 1024 12.86 -11.91 5.01
N PRO A 1025 14.21 -11.98 5.08
CA PRO A 1025 14.88 -13.01 5.87
C PRO A 1025 14.43 -13.01 7.33
N SER A 1026 14.45 -14.17 8.00
CA SER A 1026 13.87 -14.30 9.35
C SER A 1026 14.59 -13.45 10.40
N HIS A 1027 15.91 -13.32 10.36
CA HIS A 1027 16.63 -12.39 11.25
C HIS A 1027 16.18 -10.93 11.03
N ALA A 1028 16.06 -10.50 9.77
CA ALA A 1028 15.62 -9.14 9.44
C ALA A 1028 14.16 -8.86 9.85
N PHE A 1029 13.30 -9.87 9.78
CA PHE A 1029 11.90 -9.78 10.20
C PHE A 1029 11.76 -9.64 11.73
N PHE A 1030 12.50 -10.44 12.50
CA PHE A 1030 12.38 -10.43 13.96
C PHE A 1030 13.19 -9.31 14.64
N TYR A 1031 14.34 -8.93 14.07
CA TYR A 1031 15.33 -8.12 14.77
C TYR A 1031 15.72 -6.84 14.03
N GLY A 1032 15.20 -6.62 12.81
CA GLY A 1032 15.68 -5.55 11.94
C GLY A 1032 17.08 -5.85 11.41
N LEU A 1033 17.80 -4.80 11.01
CA LEU A 1033 19.16 -4.91 10.48
C LEU A 1033 20.15 -4.20 11.39
N LYS A 1034 21.36 -4.75 11.51
CA LYS A 1034 22.50 -4.06 12.14
C LYS A 1034 23.08 -3.00 11.20
N PRO A 1035 23.73 -1.94 11.73
CA PRO A 1035 24.36 -0.93 10.89
C PRO A 1035 25.32 -1.56 9.86
N ASN A 1036 25.16 -1.18 8.60
CA ASN A 1036 25.86 -1.73 7.43
C ASN A 1036 25.53 -3.18 7.05
N GLU A 1037 24.56 -3.82 7.69
CA GLU A 1037 24.06 -5.13 7.26
C GLU A 1037 23.23 -5.01 5.98
N GLU A 1038 23.45 -5.94 5.05
CA GLU A 1038 22.78 -5.99 3.75
C GLU A 1038 22.01 -7.30 3.59
N VAL A 1039 20.78 -7.19 3.10
CA VAL A 1039 19.91 -8.33 2.78
C VAL A 1039 19.37 -8.26 1.36
N LEU A 1040 19.22 -9.44 0.76
CA LEU A 1040 18.57 -9.62 -0.54
C LEU A 1040 17.12 -10.07 -0.32
N VAL A 1041 16.18 -9.32 -0.86
CA VAL A 1041 14.74 -9.58 -0.71
C VAL A 1041 14.12 -9.84 -2.07
N ARG A 1042 13.65 -11.06 -2.30
CA ARG A 1042 12.98 -11.44 -3.55
C ARG A 1042 11.51 -11.05 -3.50
N LEU A 1043 11.11 -10.07 -4.32
CA LEU A 1043 9.72 -9.61 -4.41
C LEU A 1043 8.86 -10.47 -5.34
N SER A 1044 9.43 -10.89 -6.48
CA SER A 1044 8.80 -11.78 -7.45
C SER A 1044 9.87 -12.44 -8.34
N ALA A 1045 9.47 -13.26 -9.32
CA ALA A 1045 10.39 -13.71 -10.37
C ALA A 1045 11.05 -12.49 -11.05
N GLY A 1046 12.37 -12.54 -11.24
CA GLY A 1046 13.18 -11.47 -11.84
C GLY A 1046 13.28 -10.16 -11.03
N LYS A 1047 12.70 -10.07 -9.83
CA LYS A 1047 12.68 -8.84 -9.02
C LYS A 1047 13.22 -9.10 -7.63
N THR A 1048 14.51 -8.82 -7.45
CA THR A 1048 15.20 -8.80 -6.15
C THR A 1048 15.59 -7.36 -5.82
N ILE A 1049 15.37 -6.97 -4.58
CA ILE A 1049 15.88 -5.71 -4.05
C ILE A 1049 16.98 -5.99 -3.03
N THR A 1050 18.00 -5.15 -3.02
CA THR A 1050 19.07 -5.13 -2.03
C THR A 1050 18.76 -4.01 -1.05
N ILE A 1051 18.64 -4.35 0.22
CA ILE A 1051 18.40 -3.40 1.31
C ILE A 1051 19.60 -3.45 2.24
N LYS A 1052 20.22 -2.30 2.49
CA LYS A 1052 21.27 -2.14 3.49
C LYS A 1052 20.88 -1.07 4.48
N TYR A 1053 20.90 -1.37 5.78
CA TYR A 1053 20.69 -0.35 6.81
C TYR A 1053 21.98 0.47 7.00
N LEU A 1054 21.87 1.80 7.01
CA LEU A 1054 23.02 2.70 7.12
C LEU A 1054 23.16 3.24 8.54
N ASN A 1055 22.20 4.05 8.99
CA ASN A 1055 22.15 4.68 10.30
C ASN A 1055 20.74 5.24 10.58
N MET A 1056 20.52 5.74 11.79
CA MET A 1056 19.32 6.51 12.15
C MET A 1056 19.69 7.77 12.92
N THR A 1057 18.79 8.76 12.94
CA THR A 1057 18.95 9.95 13.79
C THR A 1057 18.55 9.67 15.24
N GLU A 1058 18.92 10.60 16.12
CA GLU A 1058 18.22 10.74 17.41
C GLU A 1058 16.76 11.14 17.21
N SER A 1059 15.96 10.94 18.26
CA SER A 1059 14.56 11.34 18.27
C SER A 1059 14.42 12.86 18.33
N ASP A 1060 13.68 13.42 17.38
CA ASP A 1060 13.37 14.85 17.32
C ASP A 1060 12.39 15.30 18.43
N ALA A 1061 11.98 16.56 18.42
CA ALA A 1061 11.06 17.12 19.42
C ALA A 1061 9.68 16.46 19.43
N GLN A 1062 9.29 15.82 18.33
CA GLN A 1062 7.99 15.17 18.14
C GLN A 1062 8.05 13.66 18.40
N GLY A 1063 9.21 13.14 18.83
CA GLY A 1063 9.39 11.71 19.06
C GLY A 1063 9.78 10.93 17.80
N ASN A 1064 10.08 11.56 16.66
CA ASN A 1064 10.37 10.85 15.41
C ASN A 1064 11.88 10.65 15.18
N ARG A 1065 12.24 9.53 14.55
CA ARG A 1065 13.58 9.24 14.04
C ARG A 1065 13.55 9.09 12.53
N LEU A 1066 14.61 9.52 11.85
CA LEU A 1066 14.86 9.22 10.44
C LEU A 1066 15.81 8.03 10.34
N VAL A 1067 15.35 6.95 9.71
CA VAL A 1067 16.12 5.72 9.47
C VAL A 1067 16.57 5.68 8.02
N PHE A 1068 17.87 5.58 7.79
CA PHE A 1068 18.46 5.60 6.45
C PHE A 1068 18.83 4.19 5.98
N PHE A 1069 18.43 3.88 4.76
CA PHE A 1069 18.75 2.64 4.05
C PHE A 1069 19.38 2.94 2.70
N SER A 1070 20.20 2.03 2.18
CA SER A 1070 20.48 1.91 0.76
C SER A 1070 19.55 0.86 0.15
N LEU A 1071 18.72 1.27 -0.81
CA LEU A 1071 17.82 0.41 -1.58
C LEU A 1071 18.30 0.36 -3.04
N ASN A 1072 18.81 -0.80 -3.46
CA ASN A 1072 19.46 -1.00 -4.77
C ASN A 1072 20.54 0.05 -5.06
N GLY A 1073 21.41 0.31 -4.06
CA GLY A 1073 22.50 1.27 -4.18
C GLY A 1073 22.11 2.74 -3.99
N GLN A 1074 20.84 3.04 -3.65
CA GLN A 1074 20.40 4.42 -3.43
C GLN A 1074 19.93 4.68 -2.01
N THR A 1075 20.38 5.78 -1.43
CA THR A 1075 19.92 6.22 -0.11
C THR A 1075 18.42 6.53 -0.12
N ARG A 1076 17.75 6.06 0.93
CA ARG A 1076 16.35 6.29 1.26
C ARG A 1076 16.27 6.56 2.76
N SER A 1077 15.40 7.47 3.16
CA SER A 1077 15.08 7.71 4.55
C SER A 1077 13.62 7.39 4.81
N ILE A 1078 13.35 6.78 5.97
CA ILE A 1078 11.99 6.52 6.46
C ILE A 1078 11.88 7.16 7.83
N THR A 1079 10.82 7.94 8.05
CA THR A 1079 10.50 8.50 9.37
C THR A 1079 9.70 7.48 10.16
N VAL A 1080 10.11 7.23 11.41
CA VAL A 1080 9.44 6.32 12.33
C VAL A 1080 9.28 7.01 13.68
N GLN A 1081 8.12 6.83 14.30
CA GLN A 1081 7.86 7.33 15.64
C GLN A 1081 8.54 6.42 16.68
N ASP A 1082 9.42 6.97 17.51
CA ASP A 1082 10.07 6.28 18.61
C ASP A 1082 9.15 6.26 19.83
N ARG A 1083 8.51 5.12 20.08
CA ARG A 1083 7.57 4.93 21.19
C ARG A 1083 8.26 4.90 22.56
N ASN A 1084 9.58 4.75 22.60
CA ASN A 1084 10.36 4.70 23.84
C ASN A 1084 10.93 6.07 24.24
N SER A 1085 10.73 7.11 23.41
CA SER A 1085 11.27 8.46 23.64
C SER A 1085 10.68 9.21 24.85
N GLY A 1086 9.55 8.74 25.41
CA GLY A 1086 8.92 9.31 26.60
C GLY A 1086 8.33 10.72 26.42
N LYS A 1087 8.28 11.25 25.19
CA LYS A 1087 7.73 12.57 24.88
C LYS A 1087 6.23 12.47 24.61
N GLU A 1088 5.40 13.07 25.47
CA GLU A 1088 3.97 13.23 25.21
C GLU A 1088 3.76 14.16 24.01
N ILE A 1089 3.07 13.66 22.99
CA ILE A 1089 2.71 14.45 21.82
C ILE A 1089 1.39 15.15 22.13
N VAL A 1090 1.42 16.48 22.17
CA VAL A 1090 0.18 17.27 22.13
C VAL A 1090 -0.27 17.34 20.67
N ARG A 1091 -1.19 16.45 20.27
CA ARG A 1091 -1.95 16.62 19.01
C ARG A 1091 -3.22 17.41 19.31
N ASN A 1092 -3.55 18.32 18.41
CA ASN A 1092 -4.83 19.03 18.47
C ASN A 1092 -5.97 18.00 18.30
N VAL A 1093 -7.03 18.16 19.09
CA VAL A 1093 -8.22 17.30 19.01
C VAL A 1093 -8.87 17.47 17.64
N LYS A 1094 -9.29 16.40 16.97
CA LYS A 1094 -10.02 16.48 15.70
C LYS A 1094 -11.53 16.64 15.93
N ALA A 1095 -12.21 17.38 15.08
CA ALA A 1095 -13.66 17.53 15.10
C ALA A 1095 -14.37 16.24 14.65
N ALA A 1096 -15.34 15.74 15.44
CA ALA A 1096 -16.02 14.47 15.18
C ALA A 1096 -17.55 14.51 15.34
N GLY A 1097 -18.15 15.66 15.68
CA GLY A 1097 -19.59 15.81 15.91
C GLY A 1097 -20.20 17.02 15.19
N ALA A 1098 -21.53 17.03 15.00
CA ALA A 1098 -22.23 18.06 14.21
C ALA A 1098 -22.06 19.50 14.72
N GLY A 1099 -21.78 19.68 16.02
CA GLY A 1099 -21.47 20.97 16.65
C GLY A 1099 -19.97 21.27 16.79
N GLN A 1100 -19.10 20.33 16.44
CA GLN A 1100 -17.64 20.51 16.50
C GLN A 1100 -17.14 21.02 15.15
N VAL A 1101 -16.64 22.25 15.13
CA VAL A 1101 -16.18 22.92 13.92
C VAL A 1101 -14.66 22.91 13.89
N GLY A 1102 -14.11 22.06 13.00
CA GLY A 1102 -12.68 21.96 12.74
C GLY A 1102 -12.24 22.78 11.52
N SER A 1103 -10.92 22.90 11.32
CA SER A 1103 -10.37 23.55 10.14
C SER A 1103 -10.59 22.68 8.89
N PRO A 1104 -11.24 23.17 7.82
CA PRO A 1104 -11.50 22.36 6.62
C PRO A 1104 -10.26 22.16 5.73
N LEU A 1105 -9.16 22.82 6.06
CA LEU A 1105 -7.90 22.80 5.32
C LEU A 1105 -6.73 23.14 6.25
N MET A 1106 -5.54 22.67 5.91
CA MET A 1106 -4.33 23.07 6.60
C MET A 1106 -4.02 24.54 6.29
N GLY A 1107 -3.74 25.34 7.32
CA GLY A 1107 -3.50 26.77 7.19
C GLY A 1107 -3.21 27.42 8.52
N ASN A 1108 -3.04 28.74 8.52
CA ASN A 1108 -2.87 29.49 9.74
C ASN A 1108 -4.25 29.96 10.25
N LEU A 1109 -4.57 29.72 11.51
CA LEU A 1109 -5.77 30.26 12.14
C LEU A 1109 -5.59 31.77 12.34
N SER A 1110 -5.91 32.58 11.34
CA SER A 1110 -5.59 34.02 11.34
C SER A 1110 -6.42 34.79 12.36
N LYS A 1111 -7.69 34.39 12.56
CA LYS A 1111 -8.59 35.08 13.48
C LYS A 1111 -9.69 34.18 14.04
N VAL A 1112 -10.05 34.36 15.30
CA VAL A 1112 -11.26 33.76 15.89
C VAL A 1112 -12.28 34.88 16.09
N LEU A 1113 -13.48 34.70 15.52
CA LEU A 1113 -14.50 35.74 15.39
C LEU A 1113 -15.57 35.70 16.50
N VAL A 1114 -15.60 34.61 17.28
CA VAL A 1114 -16.58 34.36 18.36
C VAL A 1114 -15.90 34.17 19.72
N LYS A 1115 -16.70 34.24 20.78
CA LYS A 1115 -16.29 33.96 22.17
C LYS A 1115 -17.17 32.87 22.77
N VAL A 1116 -16.64 32.20 23.80
CA VAL A 1116 -17.42 31.24 24.59
C VAL A 1116 -18.60 31.97 25.24
N GLY A 1117 -19.80 31.42 25.06
CA GLY A 1117 -21.09 32.00 25.49
C GLY A 1117 -21.84 32.79 24.41
N ASP A 1118 -21.26 33.02 23.23
CA ASP A 1118 -21.95 33.70 22.13
C ASP A 1118 -23.02 32.79 21.52
N GLN A 1119 -24.19 33.36 21.24
CA GLN A 1119 -25.28 32.68 20.50
C GLN A 1119 -25.03 32.85 19.00
N VAL A 1120 -24.94 31.74 18.27
CA VAL A 1120 -24.66 31.71 16.83
C VAL A 1120 -25.75 30.92 16.09
N LYS A 1121 -26.08 31.37 14.88
CA LYS A 1121 -26.95 30.65 13.94
C LYS A 1121 -26.14 29.94 12.88
N SER A 1122 -26.73 28.93 12.25
CA SER A 1122 -26.17 28.29 11.07
C SER A 1122 -25.88 29.36 9.99
N GLY A 1123 -24.63 29.37 9.51
CA GLY A 1123 -24.11 30.39 8.58
C GLY A 1123 -23.38 31.58 9.23
N ASP A 1124 -23.42 31.74 10.56
CA ASP A 1124 -22.68 32.81 11.23
C ASP A 1124 -21.16 32.52 11.25
N PRO A 1125 -20.30 33.53 11.03
CA PRO A 1125 -18.84 33.33 10.95
C PRO A 1125 -18.21 33.05 12.32
N LEU A 1126 -17.41 31.97 12.41
CA LEU A 1126 -16.77 31.51 13.64
C LEU A 1126 -15.28 31.86 13.72
N PHE A 1127 -14.52 31.59 12.66
CA PHE A 1127 -13.08 31.86 12.61
C PHE A 1127 -12.60 31.95 11.15
N VAL A 1128 -11.38 32.43 10.95
CA VAL A 1128 -10.76 32.62 9.63
C VAL A 1128 -9.48 31.80 9.55
N ILE A 1129 -9.39 31.01 8.49
CA ILE A 1129 -8.17 30.29 8.13
C ILE A 1129 -7.52 31.00 6.95
N GLU A 1130 -6.25 31.33 7.09
CA GLU A 1130 -5.42 31.84 6.01
C GLU A 1130 -4.61 30.69 5.41
N ALA A 1131 -4.88 30.38 4.14
CA ALA A 1131 -4.10 29.42 3.36
C ALA A 1131 -3.97 29.94 1.92
N MET A 1132 -2.78 29.83 1.33
CA MET A 1132 -2.52 30.27 -0.05
C MET A 1132 -2.94 31.73 -0.34
N LYS A 1133 -2.77 32.65 0.63
CA LYS A 1133 -3.27 34.05 0.59
C LYS A 1133 -4.78 34.21 0.45
N MET A 1134 -5.53 33.16 0.73
CA MET A 1134 -6.97 33.23 0.82
C MET A 1134 -7.38 33.12 2.27
N GLU A 1135 -8.09 34.14 2.73
CA GLU A 1135 -8.85 34.07 3.97
C GLU A 1135 -10.15 33.31 3.69
N SER A 1136 -10.30 32.15 4.32
CA SER A 1136 -11.53 31.38 4.32
C SER A 1136 -12.20 31.56 5.67
N THR A 1137 -13.32 32.28 5.68
CA THR A 1137 -14.16 32.39 6.87
C THR A 1137 -14.98 31.12 7.03
N ILE A 1138 -14.81 30.45 8.17
CA ILE A 1138 -15.53 29.22 8.50
C ILE A 1138 -16.75 29.59 9.33
N THR A 1139 -17.92 29.11 8.90
CA THR A 1139 -19.22 29.44 9.49
C THR A 1139 -19.78 28.29 10.33
N SER A 1140 -20.69 28.60 11.25
CA SER A 1140 -21.37 27.60 12.08
C SER A 1140 -22.25 26.69 11.22
N PRO A 1141 -22.19 25.35 11.37
CA PRO A 1141 -23.11 24.44 10.69
C PRO A 1141 -24.47 24.34 11.39
N VAL A 1142 -24.56 24.71 12.68
CA VAL A 1142 -25.76 24.54 13.53
C VAL A 1142 -26.10 25.83 14.27
N ASP A 1143 -27.35 25.93 14.71
CA ASP A 1143 -27.79 26.94 15.68
C ASP A 1143 -27.41 26.47 17.09
N GLY A 1144 -26.88 27.37 17.92
CA GLY A 1144 -26.53 27.02 19.31
C GLY A 1144 -25.64 28.04 20.01
N GLU A 1145 -25.13 27.65 21.18
CA GLU A 1145 -24.20 28.47 21.96
C GLU A 1145 -22.77 27.97 21.76
N VAL A 1146 -21.82 28.91 21.60
CA VAL A 1146 -20.39 28.57 21.54
C VAL A 1146 -19.93 28.07 22.92
N GLN A 1147 -19.72 26.77 23.06
CA GLN A 1147 -19.33 26.13 24.31
C GLN A 1147 -17.82 26.20 24.58
N SER A 1148 -16.99 26.10 23.54
CA SER A 1148 -15.54 26.15 23.71
C SER A 1148 -14.79 26.58 22.45
N ILE A 1149 -13.60 27.15 22.65
CA ILE A 1149 -12.62 27.46 21.60
C ILE A 1149 -11.34 26.71 21.95
N ALA A 1150 -10.96 25.72 21.14
CA ALA A 1150 -9.91 24.76 21.43
C ALA A 1150 -8.51 25.23 20.99
N LEU A 1151 -8.42 26.13 20.00
CA LEU A 1151 -7.17 26.60 19.41
C LEU A 1151 -7.08 28.13 19.37
N LYS A 1152 -5.86 28.66 19.47
CA LYS A 1152 -5.60 30.12 19.52
C LYS A 1152 -5.26 30.67 18.14
N GLU A 1153 -5.52 31.95 17.92
CA GLU A 1153 -5.07 32.66 16.73
C GLU A 1153 -3.54 32.47 16.52
N LYS A 1154 -3.14 32.47 15.25
CA LYS A 1154 -1.78 32.21 14.75
C LYS A 1154 -1.27 30.78 14.97
N THR A 1155 -2.16 29.85 15.32
CA THR A 1155 -1.83 28.43 15.35
C THR A 1155 -1.90 27.87 13.94
N LEU A 1156 -0.85 27.16 13.52
CA LEU A 1156 -0.90 26.35 12.31
C LEU A 1156 -1.82 25.15 12.60
N VAL A 1157 -2.93 25.06 11.88
CA VAL A 1157 -3.93 24.01 12.04
C VAL A 1157 -3.82 23.01 10.90
N GLU A 1158 -3.99 21.74 11.23
CA GLU A 1158 -4.20 20.69 10.23
C GLU A 1158 -5.68 20.57 9.87
N THR A 1159 -5.97 19.84 8.79
CA THR A 1159 -7.36 19.48 8.46
C THR A 1159 -8.01 18.77 9.65
N ASP A 1160 -9.26 19.15 9.92
CA ASP A 1160 -10.13 18.67 10.99
C ASP A 1160 -9.68 19.01 12.41
N ASP A 1161 -8.60 19.77 12.62
CA ASP A 1161 -8.24 20.29 13.94
C ASP A 1161 -9.42 21.10 14.51
N LEU A 1162 -9.95 20.69 15.65
CA LEU A 1162 -11.08 21.31 16.33
C LEU A 1162 -10.71 22.73 16.74
N VAL A 1163 -11.47 23.72 16.26
CA VAL A 1163 -11.27 25.13 16.62
C VAL A 1163 -12.38 25.60 17.55
N VAL A 1164 -13.65 25.32 17.24
CA VAL A 1164 -14.82 25.80 17.99
C VAL A 1164 -15.82 24.65 18.22
N THR A 1165 -16.44 24.59 19.39
CA THR A 1165 -17.60 23.72 19.66
C THR A 1165 -18.84 24.58 19.90
N VAL A 1166 -19.90 24.31 19.16
CA VAL A 1166 -21.26 24.87 19.29
C VAL A 1166 -22.17 23.75 19.78
N GLY A 1167 -23.04 24.02 20.75
CA GLY A 1167 -23.98 23.01 21.23
C GLY A 1167 -25.19 23.55 21.94
#